data_AF-A0A7R9L1N6-F1
#
_entry.id   AF-A0A7R9L1N6-F1
#
_cell.length_a   1.000
_cell.length_b   1.000
_cell.length_c   1.000
_cell.angle_alpha   90.00
_cell.angle_beta   90.00
_cell.angle_gamma   90.00
#
_symmetry.space_group_name_H-M   'P 1'
#
loop_
_entity.id
_entity.type
_entity.pdbx_description
1 polymer ?
#
loop_
_entity_poly.entity_id
_entity_poly.type
_entity_poly.pdbx_seq_one_letter_code
_entity_poly.pdbx_strand_id
1 'polypeptide(L)'
;MAIKRDRSLCTGSQYHLPLPSGPYPNIGFVDIMTGSDKNDGILVRVLYPASDQTTDIRTRVKEWAKWTPHDNYKAGYLKVVKLPDPLVRLVTSLSSDYFIPILENVDPLRPEGHEFPIIVFSHGLSSCRTTYSSVCTELASHGFIVFVVEHRDESAVTTFYPSSDGSFKWLPYRHVKLYDNDLPIRREQLDLRVTEIKRVIDLINDIQNGNKIQNVLKSEFKMDQLSGLLDLNKIILMGHSFGSSTVIKSLIALDCVPIGVCLDAWLYPVEENESNLVKEPLLFVNMQTFQNKPNLKRMKDYIGINGTNTTDRKVITIKEAKHTDQSDIPFTLPPPLLWLFGMKSKVDPFVAHDLTTGLALDFIADKLKVLPQFYFKDYCISMAIKRDRSLCTGSRYHLPLPSGPYPNIGFVDIMTGSDKNDGILVRVLYPALDQTTDIRTRVKEWAKWTPHDNYKTGYLKAVNLPNPLIRVLTALGADYFIPILENVDPLRPEGHEFPIIIFSHGNAGCRTSYSSVCTELSSHGFIVFVVEHRDESAVTTFYPSSDGSFKWLPFRHIKLYDNDLPIRREQLDCRVTEIKRVIDLINDIQIGSKIQNVLKSEFKMDQLSGLLDLNKIILMGHSYGSSTVIKSLIALDCVPIGVCLDAWMYPLEENDWSLLEKEPLLFI
;
A
#
# COMPACT_ATOMS: atom_id res chain seq x y z
N MET A 1 -6.31 4.84 -1.36
CA MET A 1 -6.42 5.08 0.09
C MET A 1 -5.27 4.38 0.78
N ALA A 2 -4.42 5.10 1.53
CA ALA A 2 -3.48 4.45 2.43
C ALA A 2 -4.31 3.77 3.53
N ILE A 3 -4.09 2.49 3.83
CA ILE A 3 -4.65 1.90 5.05
C ILE A 3 -4.13 2.74 6.20
N LYS A 4 -5.05 3.41 6.90
CA LYS A 4 -4.71 4.15 8.11
C LYS A 4 -4.49 3.12 9.22
N ARG A 5 -3.28 2.54 9.29
CA ARG A 5 -2.92 1.62 10.36
C ARG A 5 -2.78 2.36 11.69
N ASP A 6 -3.31 1.75 12.73
CA ASP A 6 -3.01 2.10 14.11
C ASP A 6 -1.55 1.71 14.42
N ARG A 7 -0.71 2.71 14.67
CA ARG A 7 0.72 2.55 14.92
C ARG A 7 1.10 2.51 16.39
N SER A 8 0.11 2.55 17.30
CA SER A 8 0.37 2.64 18.75
C SER A 8 1.07 1.41 19.31
N LEU A 9 0.85 0.21 18.72
CA LEU A 9 1.38 -1.10 19.16
C LEU A 9 1.20 -1.36 20.67
N CYS A 10 0.27 -0.64 21.30
CA CYS A 10 0.00 -0.70 22.72
C CYS A 10 -1.48 -0.35 22.95
N THR A 11 -2.20 -1.25 23.61
CA THR A 11 -3.62 -1.08 23.96
C THR A 11 -3.81 -1.54 25.40
N GLY A 12 -4.45 -0.72 26.25
CA GLY A 12 -4.82 -1.14 27.61
C GLY A 12 -3.66 -1.63 28.49
N SER A 13 -2.45 -1.10 28.28
CA SER A 13 -1.15 -1.49 28.88
C SER A 13 -0.47 -2.76 28.34
N GLN A 14 -1.02 -3.42 27.32
CA GLN A 14 -0.38 -4.54 26.64
C GLN A 14 0.28 -4.11 25.32
N TYR A 15 1.55 -4.50 25.15
CA TYR A 15 2.25 -4.38 23.87
C TYR A 15 1.75 -5.45 22.90
N HIS A 16 1.45 -5.07 21.67
CA HIS A 16 0.88 -5.98 20.70
C HIS A 16 1.45 -5.78 19.31
N LEU A 17 1.28 -6.80 18.48
CA LEU A 17 1.56 -6.75 17.05
C LEU A 17 0.53 -5.89 16.31
N PRO A 18 0.80 -5.47 15.06
CA PRO A 18 -0.14 -4.69 14.27
C PRO A 18 -1.54 -5.30 14.24
N LEU A 19 -2.56 -4.45 14.40
CA LEU A 19 -3.95 -4.87 14.17
C LEU A 19 -4.15 -5.21 12.69
N PRO A 20 -4.98 -6.22 12.37
CA PRO A 20 -5.35 -6.52 10.98
C PRO A 20 -6.08 -5.35 10.35
N SER A 21 -5.95 -5.20 9.02
CA SER A 21 -6.60 -4.13 8.27
C SER A 21 -7.69 -4.59 7.30
N GLY A 22 -7.89 -5.90 7.15
CA GLY A 22 -8.92 -6.46 6.29
C GLY A 22 -10.35 -6.27 6.80
N PRO A 23 -11.35 -6.60 5.96
CA PRO A 23 -12.77 -6.45 6.28
C PRO A 23 -13.27 -7.29 7.45
N TYR A 24 -12.51 -8.33 7.85
CA TYR A 24 -12.80 -9.15 9.02
C TYR A 24 -11.79 -8.83 10.14
N PRO A 25 -12.00 -7.75 10.92
CA PRO A 25 -11.03 -7.29 11.92
C PRO A 25 -10.88 -8.26 13.11
N ASN A 26 -11.88 -9.10 13.37
CA ASN A 26 -11.86 -10.04 14.49
C ASN A 26 -11.46 -11.43 14.02
N ILE A 27 -10.31 -11.91 14.47
CA ILE A 27 -9.74 -13.20 14.06
C ILE A 27 -9.73 -14.17 15.22
N GLY A 28 -10.29 -15.35 14.99
CA GLY A 28 -10.21 -16.49 15.89
C GLY A 28 -8.98 -17.35 15.63
N PHE A 29 -8.54 -18.12 16.63
CA PHE A 29 -7.52 -19.14 16.44
C PHE A 29 -7.70 -20.38 17.30
N VAL A 30 -7.13 -21.48 16.82
CA VAL A 30 -6.94 -22.74 17.57
C VAL A 30 -5.58 -23.35 17.23
N ASP A 31 -4.88 -23.90 18.23
CA ASP A 31 -3.70 -24.75 18.00
C ASP A 31 -4.13 -26.23 17.95
N ILE A 32 -3.72 -26.95 16.90
CA ILE A 32 -4.01 -28.36 16.68
C ILE A 32 -2.72 -29.16 16.70
N MET A 33 -2.69 -30.23 17.49
CA MET A 33 -1.62 -31.21 17.48
C MET A 33 -2.18 -32.61 17.26
N THR A 34 -1.58 -33.35 16.34
CA THR A 34 -1.89 -34.77 16.08
C THR A 34 -0.65 -35.64 16.23
N GLY A 35 -0.84 -36.96 16.15
CA GLY A 35 0.22 -37.97 16.24
C GLY A 35 0.67 -38.32 17.66
N SER A 36 1.55 -39.32 17.77
CA SER A 36 2.00 -39.85 19.06
C SER A 36 3.45 -39.56 19.44
N ASP A 37 4.27 -39.07 18.50
CA ASP A 37 5.69 -38.76 18.75
C ASP A 37 6.21 -37.63 17.85
N LYS A 38 7.54 -37.47 17.74
CA LYS A 38 8.16 -36.41 16.94
C LYS A 38 8.07 -36.63 15.42
N ASN A 39 8.02 -37.90 15.00
CA ASN A 39 8.04 -38.31 13.59
C ASN A 39 6.62 -38.49 13.06
N ASP A 40 5.64 -38.68 13.94
CA ASP A 40 4.23 -38.83 13.60
C ASP A 40 3.39 -37.59 13.98
N GLY A 41 2.46 -37.21 13.11
CA GLY A 41 1.58 -36.05 13.29
C GLY A 41 2.17 -34.69 12.92
N ILE A 42 1.49 -33.63 13.38
CA ILE A 42 1.77 -32.21 13.09
C ILE A 42 1.44 -31.32 14.29
N LEU A 43 2.00 -30.11 14.30
CA LEU A 43 1.58 -29.00 15.15
C LEU A 43 1.28 -27.79 14.25
N VAL A 44 0.04 -27.31 14.28
CA VAL A 44 -0.41 -26.23 13.40
C VAL A 44 -1.28 -25.24 14.18
N ARG A 45 -1.12 -23.95 13.91
CA ARG A 45 -2.05 -22.90 14.34
C ARG A 45 -3.01 -22.61 13.21
N VAL A 46 -4.31 -22.67 13.45
CA VAL A 46 -5.34 -22.29 12.48
C VAL A 46 -5.87 -20.92 12.85
N LEU A 47 -5.81 -19.97 11.92
CA LEU A 47 -6.41 -18.64 12.02
C LEU A 47 -7.63 -18.56 11.09
N TYR A 48 -8.71 -17.95 11.55
CA TYR A 48 -9.96 -17.85 10.79
C TYR A 48 -10.75 -16.58 11.17
N PRO A 49 -11.56 -16.01 10.26
CA PRO A 49 -12.51 -14.96 10.62
C PRO A 49 -13.45 -15.43 11.73
N ALA A 50 -13.59 -14.65 12.82
CA ALA A 50 -14.49 -14.98 13.93
C ALA A 50 -15.96 -14.66 13.61
N SER A 51 -16.91 -15.27 14.31
CA SER A 51 -18.35 -15.02 14.11
C SER A 51 -18.77 -13.58 14.49
N ASP A 52 -18.21 -13.04 15.58
CA ASP A 52 -18.39 -11.63 15.96
C ASP A 52 -17.38 -10.75 15.21
N GLN A 53 -17.87 -9.98 14.24
CA GLN A 53 -17.10 -8.97 13.49
C GLN A 53 -17.46 -7.52 13.88
N THR A 54 -18.35 -7.34 14.84
CA THR A 54 -18.93 -6.03 15.18
C THR A 54 -18.27 -5.37 16.37
N THR A 55 -17.81 -6.17 17.35
CA THR A 55 -17.14 -5.66 18.54
C THR A 55 -15.72 -5.22 18.20
N ASP A 56 -15.30 -4.02 18.61
CA ASP A 56 -13.90 -3.60 18.46
C ASP A 56 -12.99 -4.53 19.29
N ILE A 57 -12.07 -5.22 18.62
CA ILE A 57 -11.12 -6.15 19.23
C ILE A 57 -10.29 -5.54 20.36
N ARG A 58 -10.09 -4.23 20.36
CA ARG A 58 -9.37 -3.49 21.42
C ARG A 58 -10.09 -3.56 22.77
N THR A 59 -11.41 -3.76 22.77
CA THR A 59 -12.18 -3.95 24.00
C THR A 59 -11.91 -5.31 24.66
N ARG A 60 -11.38 -6.27 23.88
CA ARG A 60 -11.08 -7.66 24.29
C ARG A 60 -9.58 -7.91 24.49
N VAL A 61 -8.82 -6.85 24.78
CA VAL A 61 -7.35 -6.90 24.91
C VAL A 61 -6.85 -8.00 25.85
N LYS A 62 -7.57 -8.27 26.95
CA LYS A 62 -7.21 -9.31 27.93
C LYS A 62 -7.29 -10.74 27.39
N GLU A 63 -7.97 -10.94 26.27
CA GLU A 63 -8.19 -12.25 25.64
C GLU A 63 -7.19 -12.54 24.51
N TRP A 64 -6.31 -11.59 24.19
CA TRP A 64 -5.34 -11.73 23.12
C TRP A 64 -4.32 -12.82 23.39
N ALA A 65 -3.92 -13.54 22.35
CA ALA A 65 -2.92 -14.58 22.44
C ALA A 65 -1.52 -14.01 22.73
N LYS A 66 -0.73 -14.71 23.54
CA LYS A 66 0.70 -14.38 23.66
C LYS A 66 1.44 -14.72 22.36
N TRP A 67 2.32 -13.82 21.94
CA TRP A 67 3.25 -14.06 20.82
C TRP A 67 4.22 -15.21 21.10
N THR A 68 4.63 -15.35 22.37
CA THR A 68 5.37 -16.52 22.87
C THR A 68 4.50 -17.29 23.85
N PRO A 69 3.84 -18.38 23.43
CA PRO A 69 2.84 -19.07 24.26
C PRO A 69 3.46 -19.83 25.45
N HIS A 70 4.78 -20.02 25.45
CA HIS A 70 5.53 -20.67 26.54
C HIS A 70 6.93 -20.07 26.65
N ASP A 71 7.51 -20.02 27.85
CA ASP A 71 8.84 -19.45 28.10
C ASP A 71 9.97 -20.16 27.34
N ASN A 72 9.76 -21.42 26.96
CA ASN A 72 10.70 -22.16 26.11
C ASN A 72 10.85 -21.52 24.71
N TYR A 73 9.82 -20.87 24.17
CA TYR A 73 9.95 -20.12 22.92
C TYR A 73 10.80 -18.87 23.10
N LYS A 74 10.60 -18.11 24.20
CA LYS A 74 11.45 -16.96 24.56
C LYS A 74 12.91 -17.39 24.69
N ALA A 75 13.16 -18.45 25.46
CA ALA A 75 14.50 -19.02 25.62
C ALA A 75 15.07 -19.54 24.29
N GLY A 76 14.22 -20.12 23.42
CA GLY A 76 14.59 -20.62 22.09
C GLY A 76 15.20 -19.53 21.21
N TYR A 77 14.55 -18.36 21.11
CA TYR A 77 15.11 -17.22 20.35
C TYR A 77 16.49 -16.79 20.87
N LEU A 78 16.66 -16.74 22.20
CA LEU A 78 17.94 -16.37 22.81
C LEU A 78 19.02 -17.44 22.59
N LYS A 79 18.64 -18.72 22.55
CA LYS A 79 19.56 -19.83 22.27
C LYS A 79 20.00 -19.85 20.81
N VAL A 80 19.12 -19.50 19.86
CA VAL A 80 19.47 -19.39 18.43
C VAL A 80 20.65 -18.44 18.20
N VAL A 81 20.65 -17.29 18.88
CA VAL A 81 21.75 -16.31 18.83
C VAL A 81 22.92 -16.67 19.77
N LYS A 82 22.94 -17.90 20.30
CA LYS A 82 24.00 -18.51 21.12
C LYS A 82 24.29 -17.78 22.44
N LEU A 83 23.28 -17.21 23.09
CA LEU A 83 23.46 -16.67 24.44
C LEU A 83 23.74 -17.78 25.47
N PRO A 84 24.65 -17.55 26.45
CA PRO A 84 24.88 -18.50 27.55
C PRO A 84 23.64 -18.68 28.45
N ASP A 85 23.44 -19.88 28.97
CA ASP A 85 22.25 -20.24 29.77
C ASP A 85 21.94 -19.29 30.95
N PRO A 86 22.92 -18.80 31.75
CA PRO A 86 22.62 -17.84 32.81
C PRO A 86 21.98 -16.55 32.29
N LEU A 87 22.43 -16.07 31.13
CA LEU A 87 21.90 -14.87 30.49
C LEU A 87 20.55 -15.15 29.84
N VAL A 88 20.35 -16.34 29.25
CA VAL A 88 19.04 -16.75 28.72
C VAL A 88 17.98 -16.72 29.82
N ARG A 89 18.28 -17.27 31.00
CA ARG A 89 17.36 -17.27 32.14
C ARG A 89 17.03 -15.84 32.60
N LEU A 90 18.05 -15.00 32.73
CA LEU A 90 17.87 -13.60 33.16
C LEU A 90 17.05 -12.79 32.16
N VAL A 91 17.36 -12.88 30.86
CA VAL A 91 16.63 -12.10 29.83
C VAL A 91 15.20 -12.62 29.69
N THR A 92 14.98 -13.94 29.77
CA THR A 92 13.63 -14.51 29.71
C THR A 92 12.76 -14.01 30.86
N SER A 93 13.28 -13.99 32.10
CA SER A 93 12.51 -13.54 33.27
C SER A 93 12.19 -12.05 33.28
N LEU A 94 13.02 -11.23 32.61
CA LEU A 94 12.82 -9.78 32.51
C LEU A 94 12.05 -9.35 31.26
N SER A 95 11.85 -10.25 30.30
CA SER A 95 11.18 -9.92 29.03
C SER A 95 9.67 -9.75 29.19
N SER A 96 9.15 -8.62 28.73
CA SER A 96 7.72 -8.37 28.63
C SER A 96 7.06 -9.31 27.63
N ASP A 97 5.80 -9.66 27.89
CA ASP A 97 4.96 -10.36 26.93
C ASP A 97 4.52 -9.39 25.81
N TYR A 98 4.53 -9.89 24.58
CA TYR A 98 3.88 -9.27 23.43
C TYR A 98 2.67 -10.10 23.05
N PHE A 99 1.62 -9.44 22.58
CA PHE A 99 0.34 -10.04 22.27
C PHE A 99 0.01 -9.98 20.78
N ILE A 100 -0.66 -11.01 20.29
CA ILE A 100 -1.21 -11.10 18.94
C ILE A 100 -2.71 -10.78 19.08
N PRO A 101 -3.27 -9.82 18.32
CA PRO A 101 -4.67 -9.44 18.40
C PRO A 101 -5.59 -10.49 17.73
N ILE A 102 -5.69 -11.66 18.34
CA ILE A 102 -6.49 -12.82 17.94
C ILE A 102 -7.14 -13.46 19.17
N LEU A 103 -8.27 -14.14 18.97
CA LEU A 103 -9.12 -14.66 20.04
C LEU A 103 -9.15 -16.19 20.04
N GLU A 104 -8.89 -16.81 21.19
CA GLU A 104 -8.75 -18.27 21.28
C GLU A 104 -10.12 -18.99 21.29
N ASN A 105 -10.26 -20.06 20.51
CA ASN A 105 -11.40 -20.98 20.49
C ASN A 105 -12.79 -20.32 20.27
N VAL A 106 -12.85 -19.10 19.71
CA VAL A 106 -14.12 -18.45 19.33
C VAL A 106 -14.72 -19.12 18.11
N ASP A 107 -16.05 -19.06 17.97
CA ASP A 107 -16.74 -19.63 16.82
C ASP A 107 -16.29 -18.96 15.50
N PRO A 108 -16.09 -19.72 14.42
CA PRO A 108 -15.74 -19.17 13.11
C PRO A 108 -16.94 -18.48 12.45
N LEU A 109 -16.67 -17.49 11.60
CA LEU A 109 -17.66 -16.88 10.72
C LEU A 109 -18.22 -17.93 9.76
N ARG A 110 -19.56 -17.99 9.65
CA ARG A 110 -20.26 -18.89 8.73
C ARG A 110 -21.17 -18.10 7.80
N PRO A 111 -20.67 -17.60 6.67
CA PRO A 111 -21.51 -16.99 5.65
C PRO A 111 -22.29 -18.08 4.91
N GLU A 112 -23.57 -17.81 4.60
CA GLU A 112 -24.43 -18.80 3.94
C GLU A 112 -23.89 -19.16 2.55
N GLY A 113 -23.61 -20.46 2.32
CA GLY A 113 -23.15 -20.98 1.04
C GLY A 113 -21.73 -20.55 0.63
N HIS A 114 -20.89 -20.08 1.56
CA HIS A 114 -19.54 -19.59 1.26
C HIS A 114 -18.46 -20.37 2.02
N GLU A 115 -17.48 -20.88 1.28
CA GLU A 115 -16.25 -21.47 1.79
C GLU A 115 -15.09 -20.48 1.62
N PHE A 116 -14.11 -20.55 2.53
CA PHE A 116 -12.93 -19.68 2.50
C PHE A 116 -11.76 -20.37 1.79
N PRO A 117 -10.98 -19.64 0.97
CA PRO A 117 -9.69 -20.12 0.48
C PRO A 117 -8.71 -20.39 1.64
N ILE A 118 -7.80 -21.32 1.42
CA ILE A 118 -6.93 -21.87 2.46
C ILE A 118 -5.48 -21.50 2.19
N ILE A 119 -4.77 -20.99 3.19
CA ILE A 119 -3.32 -20.77 3.11
C ILE A 119 -2.63 -21.71 4.09
N VAL A 120 -1.71 -22.54 3.60
CA VAL A 120 -0.79 -23.29 4.48
C VAL A 120 0.54 -22.55 4.51
N PHE A 121 0.91 -22.05 5.69
CA PHE A 121 2.08 -21.20 5.89
C PHE A 121 3.23 -21.96 6.55
N SER A 122 4.42 -21.90 5.95
CA SER A 122 5.66 -22.51 6.46
C SER A 122 6.65 -21.46 6.97
N HIS A 123 7.11 -21.62 8.22
CA HIS A 123 8.05 -20.69 8.86
C HIS A 123 9.49 -20.86 8.35
N GLY A 124 10.29 -19.80 8.47
CA GLY A 124 11.72 -19.81 8.16
C GLY A 124 12.56 -20.56 9.19
N LEU A 125 13.86 -20.69 8.90
CA LEU A 125 14.83 -21.22 9.85
C LEU A 125 14.87 -20.34 11.11
N SER A 126 15.00 -20.95 12.29
CA SER A 126 15.00 -20.26 13.58
C SER A 126 13.75 -19.41 13.86
N SER A 127 12.59 -19.88 13.40
CA SER A 127 11.27 -19.29 13.67
C SER A 127 10.32 -20.36 14.23
N CYS A 128 9.04 -20.05 14.40
CA CYS A 128 7.99 -21.00 14.80
C CYS A 128 6.62 -20.52 14.28
N ARG A 129 5.53 -21.22 14.64
CA ARG A 129 4.17 -20.89 14.14
C ARG A 129 3.66 -19.51 14.56
N THR A 130 4.31 -18.85 15.52
CA THR A 130 3.90 -17.52 15.99
C THR A 130 4.77 -16.38 15.49
N THR A 131 5.88 -16.64 14.78
CA THR A 131 6.82 -15.58 14.31
C THR A 131 6.29 -14.75 13.14
N TYR A 132 5.19 -15.17 12.52
CA TYR A 132 4.60 -14.56 11.31
C TYR A 132 3.13 -14.17 11.53
N SER A 133 2.75 -14.01 12.78
CA SER A 133 1.36 -13.82 13.16
C SER A 133 0.77 -12.51 12.61
N SER A 134 1.56 -11.43 12.46
CA SER A 134 1.08 -10.21 11.80
C SER A 134 0.73 -10.43 10.32
N VAL A 135 1.53 -11.20 9.59
CA VAL A 135 1.26 -11.56 8.17
C VAL A 135 0.06 -12.50 8.09
N CYS A 136 0.02 -13.55 8.92
CA CYS A 136 -1.03 -14.56 8.87
C CYS A 136 -2.39 -14.02 9.37
N THR A 137 -2.40 -13.12 10.36
CA THR A 137 -3.62 -12.45 10.85
C THR A 137 -4.14 -11.47 9.81
N GLU A 138 -3.25 -10.74 9.11
CA GLU A 138 -3.66 -9.90 7.99
C GLU A 138 -4.34 -10.74 6.91
N LEU A 139 -3.73 -11.85 6.47
CA LEU A 139 -4.34 -12.75 5.49
C LEU A 139 -5.70 -13.28 5.96
N ALA A 140 -5.82 -13.72 7.21
CA ALA A 140 -7.11 -14.16 7.76
C ALA A 140 -8.18 -13.05 7.73
N SER A 141 -7.80 -11.79 8.00
CA SER A 141 -8.70 -10.64 7.94
C SER A 141 -9.22 -10.29 6.55
N HIS A 142 -8.58 -10.82 5.50
CA HIS A 142 -9.05 -10.72 4.11
C HIS A 142 -9.86 -11.94 3.67
N GLY A 143 -10.30 -12.78 4.60
CA GLY A 143 -11.20 -13.90 4.32
C GLY A 143 -10.49 -15.18 3.91
N PHE A 144 -9.35 -15.47 4.54
CA PHE A 144 -8.64 -16.75 4.37
C PHE A 144 -8.68 -17.55 5.68
N ILE A 145 -8.67 -18.89 5.57
CA ILE A 145 -8.31 -19.76 6.70
C ILE A 145 -6.84 -20.10 6.58
N VAL A 146 -6.03 -19.76 7.59
CA VAL A 146 -4.57 -19.87 7.54
C VAL A 146 -4.08 -20.95 8.50
N PHE A 147 -3.47 -22.00 7.96
CA PHE A 147 -2.82 -23.09 8.69
C PHE A 147 -1.31 -22.82 8.79
N VAL A 148 -0.86 -22.32 9.94
CA VAL A 148 0.55 -21.99 10.20
C VAL A 148 1.26 -23.17 10.85
N VAL A 149 2.12 -23.84 10.09
CA VAL A 149 2.78 -25.09 10.49
C VAL A 149 3.98 -24.80 11.39
N GLU A 150 4.13 -25.56 12.49
CA GLU A 150 5.37 -25.62 13.27
C GLU A 150 6.13 -26.89 12.95
N HIS A 151 7.29 -26.74 12.32
CA HIS A 151 8.09 -27.86 11.83
C HIS A 151 8.92 -28.52 12.95
N ARG A 152 8.95 -29.86 12.96
CA ARG A 152 9.68 -30.71 13.92
C ARG A 152 11.01 -31.21 13.39
N ASP A 153 11.52 -30.56 12.36
CA ASP A 153 12.80 -30.81 11.68
C ASP A 153 14.02 -30.20 12.42
N GLU A 154 13.87 -29.78 13.67
CA GLU A 154 14.89 -29.04 14.46
C GLU A 154 15.28 -27.68 13.85
N SER A 155 14.52 -27.15 12.88
CA SER A 155 14.74 -25.82 12.32
C SER A 155 14.01 -24.72 13.10
N ALA A 156 12.96 -25.06 13.85
CA ALA A 156 12.23 -24.13 14.68
C ALA A 156 13.09 -23.64 15.87
N VAL A 157 12.79 -22.44 16.42
CA VAL A 157 13.48 -21.96 17.65
C VAL A 157 13.40 -22.97 18.78
N THR A 158 12.23 -23.57 18.91
CA THR A 158 11.93 -24.79 19.63
C THR A 158 10.53 -25.23 19.19
N THR A 159 10.20 -26.49 19.39
CA THR A 159 8.85 -27.03 19.28
C THR A 159 8.65 -28.12 20.33
N PHE A 160 7.48 -28.75 20.36
CA PHE A 160 7.20 -29.84 21.27
C PHE A 160 6.26 -30.87 20.64
N TYR A 161 6.32 -32.09 21.16
CA TYR A 161 5.58 -33.24 20.67
C TYR A 161 5.13 -34.14 21.84
N PRO A 162 4.05 -34.92 21.68
CA PRO A 162 3.60 -35.81 22.73
C PRO A 162 4.58 -36.95 22.92
N SER A 163 4.70 -37.44 24.14
CA SER A 163 5.48 -38.64 24.45
C SER A 163 4.57 -39.76 24.95
N SER A 164 5.07 -40.99 24.91
CA SER A 164 4.32 -42.20 25.28
C SER A 164 3.87 -42.21 26.74
N ASP A 165 4.48 -41.40 27.62
CA ASP A 165 4.09 -41.21 29.02
C ASP A 165 2.97 -40.17 29.20
N GLY A 166 2.43 -39.60 28.12
CA GLY A 166 1.40 -38.56 28.13
C GLY A 166 1.92 -37.15 28.40
N SER A 167 3.24 -36.96 28.57
CA SER A 167 3.88 -35.64 28.70
C SER A 167 4.27 -35.06 27.33
N PHE A 168 4.65 -33.79 27.31
CA PHE A 168 5.22 -33.14 26.13
C PHE A 168 6.75 -33.05 26.23
N LYS A 169 7.44 -33.47 25.17
CA LYS A 169 8.90 -33.32 25.03
C LYS A 169 9.22 -32.13 24.14
N TRP A 170 10.14 -31.29 24.62
CA TRP A 170 10.62 -30.13 23.88
C TRP A 170 11.78 -30.52 22.96
N LEU A 171 11.70 -30.05 21.71
CA LEU A 171 12.71 -30.20 20.68
C LEU A 171 13.33 -28.82 20.40
N PRO A 172 14.60 -28.57 20.77
CA PRO A 172 15.24 -27.28 20.54
C PRO A 172 15.77 -27.15 19.09
N TYR A 173 16.10 -25.92 18.69
CA TYR A 173 16.83 -25.65 17.46
C TYR A 173 18.17 -26.40 17.39
N ARG A 174 18.44 -27.05 16.25
CA ARG A 174 19.76 -27.66 15.98
C ARG A 174 20.70 -26.63 15.37
N HIS A 175 21.74 -26.26 16.11
CA HIS A 175 22.79 -25.39 15.60
C HIS A 175 23.63 -26.11 14.55
N VAL A 176 23.41 -25.74 13.29
CA VAL A 176 24.25 -26.13 12.16
C VAL A 176 25.00 -24.91 11.66
N LYS A 177 26.30 -25.05 11.42
CA LYS A 177 27.11 -23.97 10.86
C LYS A 177 26.73 -23.80 9.38
N LEU A 178 26.06 -22.69 9.07
CA LEU A 178 25.55 -22.42 7.73
C LEU A 178 26.70 -22.38 6.72
N TYR A 179 26.48 -23.05 5.58
CA TYR A 179 27.42 -23.16 4.46
C TYR A 179 28.72 -23.91 4.78
N ASP A 180 28.73 -24.73 5.82
CA ASP A 180 29.84 -25.62 6.20
C ASP A 180 29.38 -27.08 6.15
N ASN A 181 29.34 -27.66 4.94
CA ASN A 181 28.82 -29.00 4.65
C ASN A 181 27.41 -29.28 5.24
N ASP A 182 26.58 -28.24 5.38
CA ASP A 182 25.26 -28.35 6.01
C ASP A 182 24.14 -28.75 5.05
N LEU A 183 24.38 -28.70 3.73
CA LEU A 183 23.39 -28.99 2.70
C LEU A 183 22.65 -30.34 2.89
N PRO A 184 23.30 -31.47 3.21
CA PRO A 184 22.60 -32.73 3.44
C PRO A 184 21.59 -32.64 4.60
N ILE A 185 21.98 -31.96 5.68
CA ILE A 185 21.09 -31.73 6.84
C ILE A 185 19.92 -30.83 6.43
N ARG A 186 20.18 -29.77 5.65
CA ARG A 186 19.12 -28.86 5.17
C ARG A 186 18.15 -29.56 4.21
N ARG A 187 18.61 -30.53 3.43
CA ARG A 187 17.75 -31.34 2.55
C ARG A 187 16.90 -32.33 3.34
N GLU A 188 17.48 -33.02 4.31
CA GLU A 188 16.71 -33.88 5.23
C GLU A 188 15.62 -33.09 5.96
N GLN A 189 15.95 -31.89 6.45
CA GLN A 189 14.99 -30.97 7.04
C GLN A 189 13.88 -30.57 6.05
N LEU A 190 14.23 -30.25 4.81
CA LEU A 190 13.28 -29.88 3.77
C LEU A 190 12.31 -31.03 3.43
N ASP A 191 12.81 -32.27 3.34
CA ASP A 191 11.97 -33.45 3.05
C ASP A 191 10.98 -33.73 4.19
N LEU A 192 11.40 -33.55 5.45
CA LEU A 192 10.52 -33.63 6.61
C LEU A 192 9.44 -32.53 6.55
N ARG A 193 9.82 -31.29 6.21
CA ARG A 193 8.87 -30.17 6.07
C ARG A 193 7.80 -30.45 5.01
N VAL A 194 8.17 -31.03 3.86
CA VAL A 194 7.21 -31.43 2.81
C VAL A 194 6.26 -32.52 3.32
N THR A 195 6.78 -33.47 4.10
CA THR A 195 5.94 -34.50 4.75
C THR A 195 4.93 -33.89 5.72
N GLU A 196 5.34 -32.89 6.50
CA GLU A 196 4.45 -32.16 7.40
C GLU A 196 3.40 -31.33 6.63
N ILE A 197 3.75 -30.68 5.52
CA ILE A 197 2.79 -29.99 4.65
C ILE A 197 1.74 -30.96 4.12
N LYS A 198 2.16 -32.15 3.66
CA LYS A 198 1.23 -33.19 3.21
C LYS A 198 0.24 -33.59 4.32
N ARG A 199 0.73 -33.81 5.54
CA ARG A 199 -0.12 -34.15 6.70
C ARG A 199 -1.10 -33.02 7.07
N VAL A 200 -0.73 -31.76 6.88
CA VAL A 200 -1.64 -30.63 7.07
C VAL A 200 -2.75 -30.64 6.01
N ILE A 201 -2.43 -30.97 4.76
CA ILE A 201 -3.44 -31.13 3.70
C ILE A 201 -4.35 -32.33 4.00
N ASP A 202 -3.80 -33.44 4.48
CA ASP A 202 -4.59 -34.60 4.92
C ASP A 202 -5.54 -34.20 6.08
N LEU A 203 -5.05 -33.43 7.06
CA LEU A 203 -5.88 -32.87 8.15
C LEU A 203 -7.00 -31.97 7.61
N ILE A 204 -6.71 -31.08 6.65
CA ILE A 204 -7.71 -30.21 6.02
C ILE A 204 -8.83 -31.05 5.38
N ASN A 205 -8.46 -32.10 4.64
CA ASN A 205 -9.41 -33.04 4.04
C ASN A 205 -10.23 -33.77 5.11
N ASP A 206 -9.59 -34.22 6.20
CA ASP A 206 -10.28 -34.88 7.31
C ASP A 206 -11.31 -33.96 7.98
N ILE A 207 -10.96 -32.68 8.21
CA ILE A 207 -11.89 -31.68 8.76
C ILE A 207 -13.09 -31.50 7.83
N GLN A 208 -12.84 -31.31 6.53
CA GLN A 208 -13.90 -31.05 5.56
C GLN A 208 -14.85 -32.26 5.44
N ASN A 209 -14.31 -33.48 5.47
CA ASN A 209 -15.10 -34.72 5.42
C ASN A 209 -15.80 -35.08 6.74
N GLY A 210 -15.60 -34.32 7.81
CA GLY A 210 -16.18 -34.61 9.13
C GLY A 210 -15.56 -35.82 9.81
N ASN A 211 -14.32 -36.19 9.45
CA ASN A 211 -13.60 -37.27 10.09
C ASN A 211 -13.26 -36.90 11.54
N LYS A 212 -13.27 -37.90 12.43
CA LYS A 212 -12.98 -37.67 13.85
C LYS A 212 -11.49 -37.39 14.03
N ILE A 213 -11.16 -36.14 14.31
CA ILE A 213 -9.79 -35.69 14.60
C ILE A 213 -9.59 -35.61 16.11
N GLN A 214 -8.58 -36.31 16.61
CA GLN A 214 -8.16 -36.17 18.01
C GLN A 214 -7.08 -35.09 18.12
N ASN A 215 -7.46 -33.92 18.66
CA ASN A 215 -6.47 -32.93 19.08
C ASN A 215 -5.82 -33.39 20.38
N VAL A 216 -4.49 -33.52 20.38
CA VAL A 216 -3.70 -33.89 21.56
C VAL A 216 -3.62 -32.71 22.54
N LEU A 217 -3.76 -31.47 22.06
CA LEU A 217 -3.86 -30.30 22.92
C LEU A 217 -5.26 -30.21 23.52
N LYS A 218 -5.34 -29.81 24.79
CA LYS A 218 -6.61 -29.47 25.43
C LYS A 218 -7.14 -28.18 24.81
N SER A 219 -8.28 -28.24 24.13
CA SER A 219 -8.96 -27.10 23.53
C SER A 219 -10.47 -27.28 23.67
N GLU A 220 -11.18 -26.17 23.87
CA GLU A 220 -12.65 -26.13 23.86
C GLU A 220 -13.22 -26.06 22.43
N PHE A 221 -12.36 -25.78 21.45
CA PHE A 221 -12.74 -25.69 20.04
C PHE A 221 -13.09 -27.06 19.48
N LYS A 222 -14.26 -27.15 18.84
CA LYS A 222 -14.69 -28.39 18.18
C LYS A 222 -14.30 -28.34 16.70
N MET A 223 -13.55 -29.34 16.23
CA MET A 223 -12.97 -29.33 14.87
C MET A 223 -14.03 -29.33 13.76
N ASP A 224 -15.21 -29.88 14.02
CA ASP A 224 -16.38 -29.84 13.13
C ASP A 224 -16.86 -28.41 12.86
N GLN A 225 -16.47 -27.42 13.67
CA GLN A 225 -16.75 -26.01 13.41
C GLN A 225 -16.08 -25.47 12.14
N LEU A 226 -15.00 -26.10 11.66
CA LEU A 226 -14.35 -25.74 10.40
C LEU A 226 -14.91 -26.51 9.20
N SER A 227 -15.69 -27.56 9.43
CA SER A 227 -16.32 -28.33 8.35
C SER A 227 -17.32 -27.47 7.58
N GLY A 228 -17.25 -27.56 6.25
CA GLY A 228 -18.05 -26.76 5.32
C GLY A 228 -17.59 -25.31 5.16
N LEU A 229 -16.41 -24.95 5.69
CA LEU A 229 -15.80 -23.63 5.52
C LEU A 229 -14.51 -23.66 4.68
N LEU A 230 -14.03 -24.83 4.28
CA LEU A 230 -12.72 -25.01 3.65
C LEU A 230 -12.87 -25.24 2.14
N ASP A 231 -12.52 -24.26 1.31
CA ASP A 231 -12.55 -24.42 -0.14
C ASP A 231 -11.33 -25.23 -0.60
N LEU A 232 -11.51 -26.55 -0.73
CA LEU A 232 -10.45 -27.49 -1.11
C LEU A 232 -9.89 -27.24 -2.52
N ASN A 233 -10.60 -26.49 -3.37
CA ASN A 233 -10.10 -26.14 -4.71
C ASN A 233 -9.19 -24.90 -4.69
N LYS A 234 -9.11 -24.18 -3.56
CA LYS A 234 -8.35 -22.95 -3.41
C LYS A 234 -7.36 -23.03 -2.25
N ILE A 235 -6.42 -23.99 -2.36
CA ILE A 235 -5.29 -24.13 -1.43
C ILE A 235 -4.08 -23.35 -1.97
N ILE A 236 -3.45 -22.57 -1.11
CA ILE A 236 -2.24 -21.79 -1.42
C ILE A 236 -1.13 -22.19 -0.45
N LEU A 237 0.06 -22.45 -0.97
CA LEU A 237 1.25 -22.61 -0.14
C LEU A 237 2.01 -21.29 -0.05
N MET A 238 2.30 -20.89 1.19
CA MET A 238 3.05 -19.67 1.47
C MET A 238 4.16 -19.96 2.47
N GLY A 239 5.29 -19.27 2.37
CA GLY A 239 6.36 -19.43 3.35
C GLY A 239 7.42 -18.35 3.25
N HIS A 240 8.21 -18.21 4.32
CA HIS A 240 9.33 -17.26 4.38
C HIS A 240 10.67 -17.97 4.49
N SER A 241 11.69 -17.50 3.76
CA SER A 241 13.07 -17.98 3.85
C SER A 241 13.15 -19.49 3.56
N PHE A 242 13.47 -20.33 4.56
CA PHE A 242 13.44 -21.79 4.46
C PHE A 242 12.02 -22.33 4.19
N GLY A 243 10.99 -21.62 4.66
CA GLY A 243 9.60 -21.89 4.34
C GLY A 243 9.29 -21.72 2.85
N SER A 244 9.94 -20.78 2.15
CA SER A 244 9.78 -20.64 0.69
C SER A 244 10.38 -21.82 -0.07
N SER A 245 11.48 -22.40 0.43
CA SER A 245 12.01 -23.66 -0.11
C SER A 245 11.05 -24.82 0.13
N THR A 246 10.36 -24.82 1.28
CA THR A 246 9.30 -25.78 1.60
C THR A 246 8.14 -25.65 0.61
N VAL A 247 7.70 -24.42 0.30
CA VAL A 247 6.68 -24.14 -0.72
C VAL A 247 7.08 -24.76 -2.05
N ILE A 248 8.28 -24.42 -2.56
CA ILE A 248 8.75 -24.89 -3.86
C ILE A 248 8.82 -26.42 -3.92
N LYS A 249 9.42 -27.05 -2.91
CA LYS A 249 9.54 -28.51 -2.88
C LYS A 249 8.19 -29.20 -2.75
N SER A 250 7.25 -28.59 -2.04
CA SER A 250 5.88 -29.11 -1.89
C SER A 250 5.08 -28.98 -3.19
N LEU A 251 5.22 -27.88 -3.95
CA LEU A 251 4.60 -27.73 -5.28
C LEU A 251 5.07 -28.82 -6.25
N ILE A 252 6.33 -29.24 -6.16
CA ILE A 252 6.88 -30.34 -6.98
C ILE A 252 6.32 -31.70 -6.54
N ALA A 253 6.10 -31.88 -5.24
CA ALA A 253 5.78 -33.18 -4.65
C ALA A 253 4.26 -33.46 -4.53
N LEU A 254 3.42 -32.42 -4.56
CA LEU A 254 1.99 -32.52 -4.22
C LEU A 254 1.11 -31.94 -5.34
N ASP A 255 0.30 -32.79 -5.97
CA ASP A 255 -0.56 -32.40 -7.10
C ASP A 255 -1.80 -31.54 -6.72
N CYS A 256 -2.10 -31.40 -5.43
CA CYS A 256 -3.31 -30.74 -4.93
C CYS A 256 -3.14 -29.24 -4.64
N VAL A 257 -1.97 -28.66 -4.92
CA VAL A 257 -1.66 -27.26 -4.59
C VAL A 257 -1.54 -26.42 -5.86
N PRO A 258 -2.47 -25.48 -6.12
CA PRO A 258 -2.45 -24.68 -7.34
C PRO A 258 -1.59 -23.40 -7.30
N ILE A 259 -1.18 -22.85 -6.15
CA ILE A 259 -0.52 -21.53 -6.08
C ILE A 259 0.59 -21.51 -5.01
N GLY A 260 1.74 -20.92 -5.35
CA GLY A 260 2.86 -20.67 -4.44
C GLY A 260 3.18 -19.18 -4.20
N VAL A 261 3.40 -18.81 -2.94
CA VAL A 261 3.92 -17.48 -2.55
C VAL A 261 5.16 -17.62 -1.66
N CYS A 262 6.29 -17.21 -2.21
CA CYS A 262 7.62 -17.29 -1.61
C CYS A 262 8.07 -15.93 -1.08
N LEU A 263 8.10 -15.78 0.24
CA LEU A 263 8.60 -14.60 0.92
C LEU A 263 10.13 -14.74 1.12
N ASP A 264 10.90 -13.86 0.47
CA ASP A 264 12.36 -13.71 0.54
C ASP A 264 13.11 -15.05 0.58
N ALA A 265 12.88 -15.86 -0.46
CA ALA A 265 13.19 -17.28 -0.45
C ALA A 265 14.68 -17.57 -0.25
N TRP A 266 14.99 -18.60 0.54
CA TRP A 266 16.35 -19.13 0.71
C TRP A 266 16.50 -20.44 -0.06
N LEU A 267 16.82 -20.37 -1.36
CA LEU A 267 16.74 -21.54 -2.25
C LEU A 267 17.85 -22.57 -2.02
N TYR A 268 18.87 -22.27 -1.22
CA TYR A 268 20.03 -23.13 -0.97
C TYR A 268 19.69 -24.63 -0.78
N PRO A 269 18.66 -25.01 0.02
CA PRO A 269 18.33 -26.41 0.25
C PRO A 269 17.64 -27.12 -0.93
N VAL A 270 17.03 -26.37 -1.86
CA VAL A 270 16.36 -26.93 -3.06
C VAL A 270 17.42 -27.37 -4.07
N GLU A 271 17.16 -28.39 -4.89
CA GLU A 271 18.06 -28.78 -5.99
C GLU A 271 18.04 -27.73 -7.11
N GLU A 272 19.13 -27.61 -7.88
CA GLU A 272 19.26 -26.59 -8.92
C GLU A 272 18.46 -26.92 -10.19
N ASN A 273 18.28 -28.21 -10.50
CA ASN A 273 17.63 -28.71 -11.71
C ASN A 273 16.12 -28.94 -11.58
N GLU A 274 15.52 -28.54 -10.46
CA GLU A 274 14.10 -28.79 -10.16
C GLU A 274 13.15 -27.65 -10.59
N SER A 275 13.68 -26.52 -11.10
CA SER A 275 12.83 -25.37 -11.45
C SER A 275 11.77 -25.66 -12.50
N ASN A 276 12.08 -26.51 -13.47
CA ASN A 276 11.18 -26.94 -14.55
C ASN A 276 10.02 -27.83 -14.07
N LEU A 277 10.11 -28.36 -12.84
CA LEU A 277 9.10 -29.24 -12.28
C LEU A 277 7.94 -28.45 -11.65
N VAL A 278 8.20 -27.23 -11.19
CA VAL A 278 7.14 -26.33 -10.74
C VAL A 278 6.39 -25.84 -11.97
N LYS A 279 5.08 -26.10 -12.03
CA LYS A 279 4.19 -25.69 -13.14
C LYS A 279 3.23 -24.59 -12.72
N GLU A 280 3.01 -24.47 -11.43
CA GLU A 280 2.03 -23.61 -10.77
C GLU A 280 2.43 -22.12 -10.87
N PRO A 281 1.45 -21.20 -10.76
CA PRO A 281 1.70 -19.80 -10.47
C PRO A 281 2.58 -19.62 -9.22
N LEU A 282 3.59 -18.76 -9.33
CA LEU A 282 4.59 -18.57 -8.28
C LEU A 282 5.01 -17.10 -8.13
N LEU A 283 4.80 -16.54 -6.94
CA LEU A 283 5.28 -15.19 -6.59
C LEU A 283 6.49 -15.26 -5.67
N PHE A 284 7.55 -14.52 -5.99
CA PHE A 284 8.64 -14.20 -5.07
C PHE A 284 8.53 -12.75 -4.60
N VAL A 285 8.45 -12.51 -3.30
CA VAL A 285 8.52 -11.18 -2.68
C VAL A 285 9.80 -11.08 -1.86
N ASN A 286 10.81 -10.42 -2.39
CA ASN A 286 12.16 -10.36 -1.82
C ASN A 286 12.39 -9.10 -0.98
N MET A 287 13.30 -9.21 -0.02
CA MET A 287 13.86 -8.08 0.73
C MET A 287 15.26 -7.77 0.21
N GLN A 288 15.53 -6.49 -0.07
CA GLN A 288 16.73 -6.09 -0.82
C GLN A 288 18.04 -6.58 -0.20
N THR A 289 18.17 -6.57 1.13
CA THR A 289 19.47 -6.85 1.77
C THR A 289 19.77 -8.34 1.95
N PHE A 290 18.79 -9.22 1.79
CA PHE A 290 19.00 -10.67 1.96
C PHE A 290 19.48 -11.34 0.68
N GLN A 291 18.93 -10.90 -0.45
CA GLN A 291 19.17 -11.54 -1.74
C GLN A 291 20.61 -11.35 -2.23
N ASN A 292 21.15 -12.41 -2.83
CA ASN A 292 22.48 -12.44 -3.43
C ASN A 292 22.43 -12.97 -4.87
N LYS A 293 23.51 -12.76 -5.63
CA LYS A 293 23.58 -13.15 -7.05
C LYS A 293 23.27 -14.65 -7.28
N PRO A 294 23.84 -15.60 -6.51
CA PRO A 294 23.48 -17.02 -6.65
C PRO A 294 21.99 -17.29 -6.47
N ASN A 295 21.37 -16.77 -5.41
CA ASN A 295 19.96 -17.00 -5.11
C ASN A 295 19.03 -16.38 -6.16
N LEU A 296 19.34 -15.15 -6.61
CA LEU A 296 18.60 -14.48 -7.69
C LEU A 296 18.75 -15.18 -9.04
N LYS A 297 19.94 -15.75 -9.34
CA LYS A 297 20.13 -16.57 -10.54
C LYS A 297 19.18 -17.77 -10.52
N ARG A 298 19.10 -18.47 -9.38
CA ARG A 298 18.17 -19.59 -9.22
C ARG A 298 16.71 -19.17 -9.36
N MET A 299 16.31 -18.01 -8.82
CA MET A 299 14.94 -17.50 -9.03
C MET A 299 14.61 -17.24 -10.51
N LYS A 300 15.59 -16.79 -11.32
CA LYS A 300 15.37 -16.60 -12.76
C LYS A 300 15.00 -17.89 -13.46
N ASP A 301 15.55 -19.03 -13.02
CA ASP A 301 15.27 -20.34 -13.61
C ASP A 301 13.81 -20.76 -13.40
N TYR A 302 13.12 -20.22 -12.39
CA TYR A 302 11.67 -20.43 -12.19
C TYR A 302 10.81 -19.50 -13.05
N ILE A 303 11.35 -18.36 -13.50
CA ILE A 303 10.65 -17.35 -14.32
C ILE A 303 10.82 -17.62 -15.82
N GLY A 304 12.00 -18.12 -16.24
CA GLY A 304 12.44 -18.19 -17.63
C GLY A 304 12.08 -19.48 -18.38
N ILE A 305 11.08 -20.25 -17.96
CA ILE A 305 10.74 -21.53 -18.57
C ILE A 305 9.99 -21.29 -19.90
N ASN A 306 10.55 -21.78 -21.01
CA ASN A 306 9.95 -21.68 -22.33
C ASN A 306 8.53 -22.28 -22.33
N GLY A 307 7.52 -21.46 -22.61
CA GLY A 307 6.12 -21.88 -22.73
C GLY A 307 5.20 -21.46 -21.57
N THR A 308 5.72 -20.85 -20.49
CA THR A 308 4.86 -20.28 -19.42
C THR A 308 4.44 -18.86 -19.75
N ASN A 309 3.16 -18.52 -19.56
CA ASN A 309 2.69 -17.13 -19.62
C ASN A 309 3.46 -16.30 -18.59
N THR A 310 4.12 -15.23 -19.03
CA THR A 310 5.00 -14.39 -18.19
C THR A 310 4.25 -13.71 -17.03
N THR A 311 2.91 -13.75 -17.02
CA THR A 311 2.04 -13.18 -15.99
C THR A 311 1.86 -14.08 -14.76
N ASP A 312 2.17 -15.38 -14.85
CA ASP A 312 1.89 -16.35 -13.78
C ASP A 312 3.02 -16.49 -12.76
N ARG A 313 4.21 -15.97 -13.08
CA ARG A 313 5.35 -16.01 -12.19
C ARG A 313 6.04 -14.66 -12.11
N LYS A 314 6.26 -14.17 -10.89
CA LYS A 314 6.78 -12.82 -10.66
C LYS A 314 7.85 -12.82 -9.60
N VAL A 315 8.85 -11.96 -9.76
CA VAL A 315 9.83 -11.62 -8.70
C VAL A 315 9.73 -10.13 -8.45
N ILE A 316 9.36 -9.77 -7.23
CA ILE A 316 9.24 -8.38 -6.77
C ILE A 316 10.20 -8.20 -5.60
N THR A 317 10.85 -7.05 -5.49
CA THR A 317 11.80 -6.77 -4.40
C THR A 317 11.42 -5.47 -3.70
N ILE A 318 11.17 -5.55 -2.40
CA ILE A 318 10.94 -4.40 -1.54
C ILE A 318 12.31 -3.80 -1.18
N LYS A 319 12.52 -2.56 -1.62
CA LYS A 319 13.80 -1.86 -1.47
C LYS A 319 13.99 -1.41 -0.02
N GLU A 320 15.25 -1.39 0.40
CA GLU A 320 15.71 -0.89 1.72
C GLU A 320 15.17 -1.69 2.93
N ALA A 321 14.46 -2.78 2.65
CA ALA A 321 13.97 -3.77 3.59
C ALA A 321 15.01 -4.88 3.85
N LYS A 322 14.94 -5.47 5.03
CA LYS A 322 15.75 -6.57 5.54
C LYS A 322 14.93 -7.85 5.65
N HIS A 323 15.64 -8.97 5.72
CA HIS A 323 15.05 -10.31 5.82
C HIS A 323 13.99 -10.43 6.93
N THR A 324 14.22 -9.78 8.07
CA THR A 324 13.31 -9.83 9.22
C THR A 324 12.02 -9.03 9.01
N ASP A 325 11.94 -8.15 8.02
CA ASP A 325 10.74 -7.32 7.77
C ASP A 325 9.53 -8.13 7.27
N GLN A 326 9.72 -9.42 6.92
CA GLN A 326 8.63 -10.36 6.60
C GLN A 326 8.12 -11.15 7.80
N SER A 327 8.54 -10.78 9.00
CA SER A 327 8.20 -11.46 10.25
C SER A 327 7.73 -10.46 11.31
N ASP A 328 7.36 -10.95 12.48
CA ASP A 328 6.93 -10.12 13.61
C ASP A 328 8.10 -9.42 14.33
N ILE A 329 9.34 -9.82 14.06
CA ILE A 329 10.56 -9.35 14.77
C ILE A 329 10.69 -7.81 14.82
N PRO A 330 10.42 -7.04 13.74
CA PRO A 330 10.49 -5.58 13.79
C PRO A 330 9.49 -4.94 14.77
N PHE A 331 8.41 -5.64 15.12
CA PHE A 331 7.37 -5.15 16.02
C PHE A 331 7.57 -5.60 17.48
N THR A 332 8.41 -6.60 17.73
CA THR A 332 8.65 -7.16 19.08
C THR A 332 9.97 -6.73 19.71
N LEU A 333 10.86 -6.11 18.94
CA LEU A 333 12.13 -5.58 19.43
C LEU A 333 12.20 -4.05 19.28
N PRO A 334 12.65 -3.32 20.31
CA PRO A 334 12.83 -1.88 20.20
C PRO A 334 13.97 -1.53 19.22
N PRO A 335 13.93 -0.34 18.57
CA PRO A 335 14.89 0.04 17.53
C PRO A 335 16.39 -0.09 17.87
N PRO A 336 16.85 0.18 19.11
CA PRO A 336 18.26 -0.04 19.47
C PRO A 336 18.68 -1.51 19.41
N LEU A 337 17.82 -2.43 19.82
CA LEU A 337 18.10 -3.87 19.76
C LEU A 337 18.06 -4.38 18.33
N LEU A 338 17.08 -3.94 17.54
CA LEU A 338 17.05 -4.22 16.10
C LEU A 338 18.34 -3.74 15.41
N TRP A 339 18.87 -2.58 15.79
CA TRP A 339 20.13 -2.07 15.24
C TRP A 339 21.33 -2.93 15.68
N LEU A 340 21.41 -3.26 16.98
CA LEU A 340 22.49 -4.09 17.54
C LEU A 340 22.59 -5.46 16.86
N PHE A 341 21.46 -6.09 16.57
CA PHE A 341 21.41 -7.39 15.88
C PHE A 341 21.48 -7.27 14.34
N GLY A 342 21.65 -6.06 13.80
CA GLY A 342 21.69 -5.84 12.36
C GLY A 342 20.35 -6.08 11.64
N MET A 343 19.24 -6.10 12.37
CA MET A 343 17.87 -6.33 11.88
C MET A 343 17.09 -5.04 11.57
N LYS A 344 17.56 -3.88 12.03
CA LYS A 344 16.92 -2.58 11.73
C LYS A 344 17.03 -2.25 10.24
N SER A 345 15.88 -2.15 9.57
CA SER A 345 15.74 -1.74 8.19
C SER A 345 15.62 -0.21 8.04
N LYS A 346 15.72 0.28 6.81
CA LYS A 346 15.50 1.71 6.49
C LYS A 346 14.04 1.99 6.10
N VAL A 347 13.36 0.98 5.57
CA VAL A 347 11.91 1.02 5.34
C VAL A 347 11.19 1.01 6.69
N ASP A 348 10.04 1.66 6.75
CA ASP A 348 9.14 1.57 7.90
C ASP A 348 8.57 0.14 8.01
N PRO A 349 8.58 -0.51 9.20
CA PRO A 349 8.10 -1.88 9.34
C PRO A 349 6.64 -2.10 8.92
N PHE A 350 5.75 -1.13 9.15
CA PHE A 350 4.36 -1.23 8.68
C PHE A 350 4.29 -1.17 7.16
N VAL A 351 5.09 -0.30 6.54
CA VAL A 351 5.18 -0.23 5.07
C VAL A 351 5.69 -1.55 4.48
N ALA A 352 6.74 -2.16 5.05
CA ALA A 352 7.25 -3.43 4.57
C ALA A 352 6.23 -4.58 4.75
N HIS A 353 5.51 -4.57 5.88
CA HIS A 353 4.41 -5.50 6.16
C HIS A 353 3.27 -5.34 5.15
N ASP A 354 2.77 -4.12 4.94
CA ASP A 354 1.70 -3.80 3.98
C ASP A 354 2.06 -4.15 2.54
N LEU A 355 3.31 -3.91 2.14
CA LEU A 355 3.78 -4.31 0.81
C LEU A 355 3.86 -5.83 0.69
N THR A 356 4.31 -6.53 1.74
CA THR A 356 4.39 -8.00 1.72
C THR A 356 3.01 -8.64 1.60
N THR A 357 2.06 -8.23 2.44
CA THR A 357 0.70 -8.78 2.46
C THR A 357 -0.09 -8.33 1.24
N GLY A 358 0.00 -7.05 0.84
CA GLY A 358 -0.69 -6.51 -0.32
C GLY A 358 -0.26 -7.16 -1.64
N LEU A 359 1.06 -7.37 -1.85
CA LEU A 359 1.56 -8.07 -3.05
C LEU A 359 1.13 -9.54 -3.09
N ALA A 360 1.10 -10.21 -1.94
CA ALA A 360 0.63 -11.59 -1.84
C ALA A 360 -0.87 -11.69 -2.14
N LEU A 361 -1.70 -10.83 -1.54
CA LEU A 361 -3.14 -10.79 -1.74
C LEU A 361 -3.50 -10.45 -3.19
N ASP A 362 -2.84 -9.47 -3.81
CA ASP A 362 -3.07 -9.11 -5.22
C ASP A 362 -2.77 -10.29 -6.14
N PHE A 363 -1.64 -10.96 -5.92
CA PHE A 363 -1.28 -12.14 -6.72
C PHE A 363 -2.25 -13.30 -6.53
N ILE A 364 -2.64 -13.60 -5.28
CA ILE A 364 -3.59 -14.68 -5.00
C ILE A 364 -4.96 -14.36 -5.62
N ALA A 365 -5.46 -13.13 -5.49
CA ALA A 365 -6.73 -12.71 -6.07
C ALA A 365 -6.74 -12.84 -7.61
N ASP A 366 -5.67 -12.40 -8.27
CA ASP A 366 -5.47 -12.54 -9.72
C ASP A 366 -5.55 -14.02 -10.15
N LYS A 367 -4.86 -14.92 -9.44
CA LYS A 367 -4.81 -16.35 -9.78
C LYS A 367 -6.08 -17.12 -9.45
N LEU A 368 -6.77 -16.74 -8.38
CA LEU A 368 -8.07 -17.32 -8.05
C LEU A 368 -9.22 -16.76 -8.90
N LYS A 369 -8.96 -15.76 -9.76
CA LYS A 369 -9.98 -15.04 -10.56
C LYS A 369 -11.14 -14.51 -9.72
N VAL A 370 -10.87 -14.18 -8.46
CA VAL A 370 -11.85 -13.55 -7.59
C VAL A 370 -11.75 -12.05 -7.86
N LEU A 371 -12.90 -11.39 -8.09
CA LEU A 371 -12.93 -9.93 -8.25
C LEU A 371 -12.18 -9.31 -7.07
N PRO A 372 -11.18 -8.44 -7.31
CA PRO A 372 -10.55 -7.75 -6.22
C PRO A 372 -11.59 -6.80 -5.63
N GLN A 373 -12.21 -7.19 -4.52
CA GLN A 373 -12.66 -6.22 -3.52
C GLN A 373 -11.44 -5.44 -2.95
N PHE A 374 -10.23 -5.88 -3.28
CA PHE A 374 -8.95 -5.28 -2.95
C PHE A 374 -8.58 -4.16 -3.95
N TYR A 375 -8.91 -2.91 -3.60
CA TYR A 375 -8.40 -1.68 -4.26
C TYR A 375 -6.88 -1.46 -4.04
N PHE A 376 -6.10 -2.54 -3.93
CA PHE A 376 -4.74 -2.58 -3.40
C PHE A 376 -3.65 -2.56 -4.49
N LYS A 377 -4.00 -2.94 -5.72
CA LYS A 377 -3.07 -3.15 -6.84
C LYS A 377 -2.28 -1.89 -7.20
N ASP A 378 -2.97 -0.75 -7.38
CA ASP A 378 -2.33 0.50 -7.79
C ASP A 378 -1.54 1.17 -6.64
N TYR A 379 -1.96 0.93 -5.40
CA TYR A 379 -1.31 1.49 -4.21
C TYR A 379 -0.01 0.73 -3.85
N CYS A 380 -0.01 -0.60 -3.87
CA CYS A 380 1.20 -1.39 -3.58
C CYS A 380 2.23 -1.32 -4.70
N ILE A 381 1.82 -1.26 -5.97
CA ILE A 381 2.74 -1.06 -7.09
C ILE A 381 3.39 0.33 -7.00
N SER A 382 2.64 1.40 -6.71
CA SER A 382 3.21 2.75 -6.57
C SER A 382 4.15 2.92 -5.36
N MET A 383 3.97 2.13 -4.29
CA MET A 383 4.89 2.11 -3.14
C MET A 383 6.09 1.15 -3.29
N ALA A 384 5.93 0.03 -4.00
CA ALA A 384 7.02 -0.89 -4.32
C ALA A 384 7.93 -0.33 -5.44
N ILE A 385 7.36 0.43 -6.38
CA ILE A 385 8.12 1.23 -7.34
C ILE A 385 8.68 2.41 -6.58
N LYS A 386 9.99 2.34 -6.25
CA LYS A 386 10.74 3.54 -5.86
C LYS A 386 10.52 4.59 -6.95
N ARG A 387 9.73 5.63 -6.64
CA ARG A 387 9.66 6.86 -7.45
C ARG A 387 11.09 7.23 -7.82
N ASP A 388 11.30 7.53 -9.09
CA ASP A 388 12.59 8.02 -9.52
C ASP A 388 12.93 9.24 -8.66
N ARG A 389 14.02 9.14 -7.89
CA ARG A 389 14.49 10.23 -7.02
C ARG A 389 15.37 11.20 -7.80
N SER A 390 15.61 10.94 -9.09
CA SER A 390 16.24 11.90 -9.97
C SER A 390 15.31 13.10 -10.10
N LEU A 391 15.81 14.27 -9.72
CA LEU A 391 15.18 15.56 -9.98
C LEU A 391 15.93 16.27 -11.11
N CYS A 392 16.67 15.51 -11.92
CA CYS A 392 17.44 15.99 -13.04
C CYS A 392 17.53 14.90 -14.12
N THR A 393 17.05 15.21 -15.32
CA THR A 393 17.14 14.35 -16.51
C THR A 393 17.58 15.20 -17.69
N GLY A 394 18.61 14.75 -18.43
CA GLY A 394 19.10 15.48 -19.61
C GLY A 394 19.50 16.93 -19.32
N SER A 395 20.12 17.19 -18.17
CA SER A 395 20.52 18.52 -17.67
C SER A 395 19.38 19.48 -17.33
N ARG A 396 18.13 19.01 -17.24
CA ARG A 396 16.98 19.80 -16.79
C ARG A 396 16.52 19.35 -15.41
N TYR A 397 16.37 20.30 -14.48
CA TYR A 397 15.77 20.05 -13.19
C TYR A 397 14.25 19.90 -13.34
N HIS A 398 13.66 18.89 -12.72
CA HIS A 398 12.24 18.62 -12.87
C HIS A 398 11.57 18.20 -11.57
N LEU A 399 10.25 18.39 -11.52
CA LEU A 399 9.38 17.80 -10.51
C LEU A 399 9.36 16.26 -10.66
N PRO A 400 8.97 15.49 -9.63
CA PRO A 400 8.92 14.04 -9.69
C PRO A 400 8.18 13.52 -10.93
N LEU A 401 8.69 12.42 -11.51
CA LEU A 401 8.02 11.74 -12.61
C LEU A 401 6.70 11.10 -12.11
N PRO A 402 5.64 11.07 -12.94
CA PRO A 402 4.42 10.34 -12.61
C PRO A 402 4.71 8.84 -12.40
N SER A 403 4.06 8.24 -11.40
CA SER A 403 4.21 6.81 -11.09
C SER A 403 2.99 5.94 -11.39
N GLY A 404 1.89 6.53 -11.87
CA GLY A 404 0.69 5.80 -12.25
C GLY A 404 0.81 5.03 -13.58
N PRO A 405 -0.20 4.20 -13.91
CA PRO A 405 -0.23 3.38 -15.12
C PRO A 405 -0.25 4.18 -16.43
N TYR A 406 -0.57 5.47 -16.37
CA TYR A 406 -0.49 6.40 -17.51
C TYR A 406 0.72 7.34 -17.34
N PRO A 407 1.94 6.90 -17.68
CA PRO A 407 3.17 7.66 -17.43
C PRO A 407 3.29 8.94 -18.27
N ASN A 408 2.55 9.04 -19.39
CA ASN A 408 2.58 10.22 -20.24
C ASN A 408 1.34 11.07 -20.03
N ILE A 409 1.52 12.29 -19.54
CA ILE A 409 0.44 13.22 -19.22
C ILE A 409 0.47 14.40 -20.18
N GLY A 410 -0.67 14.66 -20.81
CA GLY A 410 -0.91 15.85 -21.61
C GLY A 410 -1.42 17.01 -20.77
N PHE A 411 -1.25 18.23 -21.26
CA PHE A 411 -1.88 19.41 -20.68
C PHE A 411 -2.26 20.48 -21.69
N VAL A 412 -3.25 21.28 -21.31
CA VAL A 412 -3.64 22.54 -21.97
C VAL A 412 -4.00 23.59 -20.92
N ASP A 413 -3.60 24.85 -21.14
CA ASP A 413 -4.10 25.99 -20.38
C ASP A 413 -5.30 26.62 -21.12
N ILE A 414 -6.42 26.79 -20.42
CA ILE A 414 -7.66 27.37 -20.94
C ILE A 414 -7.93 28.67 -20.20
N MET A 415 -8.16 29.73 -20.97
CA MET A 415 -8.66 31.00 -20.47
C MET A 415 -9.92 31.39 -21.20
N THR A 416 -10.96 31.73 -20.45
CA THR A 416 -12.22 32.27 -20.98
C THR A 416 -12.45 33.68 -20.44
N GLY A 417 -13.41 34.39 -21.04
CA GLY A 417 -13.85 35.70 -20.56
C GLY A 417 -13.19 36.90 -21.22
N SER A 418 -13.67 38.09 -20.86
CA SER A 418 -13.18 39.37 -21.39
C SER A 418 -12.42 40.23 -20.37
N ASP A 419 -12.56 39.96 -19.07
CA ASP A 419 -11.90 40.72 -18.01
C ASP A 419 -11.58 39.87 -16.76
N LYS A 420 -11.22 40.54 -15.64
CA LYS A 420 -10.90 39.90 -14.36
C LYS A 420 -12.10 39.15 -13.77
N ASN A 421 -13.30 39.69 -13.93
CA ASN A 421 -14.51 39.31 -13.22
C ASN A 421 -15.38 38.34 -14.01
N ASP A 422 -15.24 38.25 -15.34
CA ASP A 422 -16.10 37.41 -16.20
C ASP A 422 -15.32 36.35 -16.98
N GLY A 423 -14.67 35.41 -16.28
CA GLY A 423 -13.93 34.32 -16.92
C GLY A 423 -13.20 33.43 -15.91
N ILE A 424 -12.43 32.48 -16.43
CA ILE A 424 -11.56 31.59 -15.65
C ILE A 424 -10.21 31.42 -16.34
N LEU A 425 -9.21 31.02 -15.55
CA LEU A 425 -7.93 30.50 -16.02
C LEU A 425 -7.71 29.14 -15.36
N VAL A 426 -7.63 28.09 -16.16
CA VAL A 426 -7.51 26.70 -15.67
C VAL A 426 -6.47 25.94 -16.48
N ARG A 427 -5.68 25.12 -15.80
CA ARG A 427 -4.83 24.10 -16.44
C ARG A 427 -5.54 22.77 -16.41
N VAL A 428 -5.72 22.13 -17.55
CA VAL A 428 -6.28 20.79 -17.65
C VAL A 428 -5.15 19.79 -17.86
N LEU A 429 -5.05 18.79 -16.98
CA LEU A 429 -4.13 17.65 -17.11
C LEU A 429 -4.95 16.40 -17.45
N TYR A 430 -4.43 15.58 -18.37
CA TYR A 430 -5.13 14.38 -18.83
C TYR A 430 -4.13 13.28 -19.27
N PRO A 431 -4.49 11.99 -19.20
CA PRO A 431 -3.70 10.92 -19.80
C PRO A 431 -3.53 11.16 -21.31
N ALA A 432 -2.28 11.14 -21.82
CA ALA A 432 -2.00 11.33 -23.25
C ALA A 432 -2.26 10.07 -24.09
N LEU A 433 -2.46 10.21 -25.40
CA LEU A 433 -2.69 9.07 -26.29
C LEU A 433 -1.49 8.11 -26.35
N ASP A 434 -0.27 8.65 -26.47
CA ASP A 434 0.95 7.86 -26.41
C ASP A 434 1.31 7.54 -24.97
N GLN A 435 1.12 6.30 -24.53
CA GLN A 435 1.52 5.79 -23.22
C GLN A 435 2.74 4.86 -23.28
N THR A 436 3.31 4.67 -24.47
CA THR A 436 4.37 3.67 -24.70
C THR A 436 5.76 4.27 -24.71
N THR A 437 5.88 5.53 -25.16
CA THR A 437 7.16 6.23 -25.18
C THR A 437 7.56 6.64 -23.77
N ASP A 438 8.81 6.36 -23.39
CA ASP A 438 9.35 6.84 -22.13
C ASP A 438 9.45 8.37 -22.11
N ILE A 439 8.73 9.01 -21.18
CA ILE A 439 8.67 10.47 -21.04
C ILE A 439 10.06 11.13 -20.88
N ARG A 440 11.05 10.39 -20.36
CA ARG A 440 12.44 10.86 -20.18
C ARG A 440 13.18 11.05 -21.50
N THR A 441 12.67 10.48 -22.59
CA THR A 441 13.20 10.74 -23.94
C THR A 441 12.68 12.07 -24.51
N ARG A 442 11.61 12.62 -23.92
CA ARG A 442 10.90 13.84 -24.35
C ARG A 442 11.19 15.06 -23.47
N VAL A 443 12.32 15.08 -22.76
CA VAL A 443 12.72 16.15 -21.81
C VAL A 443 12.69 17.57 -22.37
N LYS A 444 12.83 17.73 -23.69
CA LYS A 444 12.79 19.05 -24.35
C LYS A 444 11.38 19.62 -24.45
N GLU A 445 10.37 18.76 -24.40
CA GLU A 445 8.95 19.09 -24.55
C GLU A 445 8.25 19.34 -23.22
N TRP A 446 8.93 19.10 -22.09
CA TRP A 446 8.38 19.30 -20.76
C TRP A 446 8.04 20.77 -20.49
N ALA A 447 6.89 20.99 -19.85
CA ALA A 447 6.42 22.31 -19.49
C ALA A 447 7.33 22.97 -18.45
N LYS A 448 7.50 24.30 -18.54
CA LYS A 448 8.12 25.06 -17.45
C LYS A 448 7.19 25.11 -16.24
N TRP A 449 7.74 24.92 -15.04
CA TRP A 449 6.98 25.07 -13.79
C TRP A 449 6.51 26.52 -13.57
N THR A 450 7.33 27.49 -14.00
CA THR A 450 6.97 28.91 -14.07
C THR A 450 6.95 29.35 -15.54
N PRO A 451 5.77 29.39 -16.19
CA PRO A 451 5.67 29.64 -17.63
C PRO A 451 6.03 31.08 -18.03
N HIS A 452 6.04 32.01 -17.07
CA HIS A 452 6.39 33.42 -17.29
C HIS A 452 7.19 33.97 -16.10
N ASP A 453 8.12 34.88 -16.33
CA ASP A 453 8.98 35.48 -15.29
C ASP A 453 8.20 36.24 -14.20
N ASN A 454 6.98 36.66 -14.53
CA ASN A 454 6.07 37.26 -13.55
C ASN A 454 5.68 36.28 -12.43
N TYR A 455 5.62 34.98 -12.69
CA TYR A 455 5.39 33.99 -11.62
C TYR A 455 6.63 33.85 -10.72
N LYS A 456 7.84 33.82 -11.29
CA LYS A 456 9.10 33.79 -10.52
C LYS A 456 9.21 35.00 -9.59
N THR A 457 8.99 36.19 -10.14
CA THR A 457 9.02 37.44 -9.36
C THR A 457 7.86 37.53 -8.37
N GLY A 458 6.69 36.98 -8.71
CA GLY A 458 5.54 36.86 -7.81
C GLY A 458 5.89 36.11 -6.53
N TYR A 459 6.51 34.93 -6.63
CA TYR A 459 6.88 34.14 -5.44
C TYR A 459 7.82 34.90 -4.52
N LEU A 460 8.81 35.59 -5.10
CA LEU A 460 9.77 36.39 -4.34
C LEU A 460 9.13 37.62 -3.69
N LYS A 461 8.11 38.21 -4.34
CA LYS A 461 7.32 39.30 -3.75
C LYS A 461 6.44 38.81 -2.60
N ALA A 462 5.77 37.66 -2.76
CA ALA A 462 4.89 37.10 -1.74
C ALA A 462 5.59 36.87 -0.39
N VAL A 463 6.91 36.61 -0.40
CA VAL A 463 7.74 36.48 0.81
C VAL A 463 8.41 37.80 1.26
N ASN A 464 7.97 38.96 0.77
CA ASN A 464 8.45 40.30 1.12
C ASN A 464 9.94 40.61 0.81
N LEU A 465 10.51 40.06 -0.28
CA LEU A 465 11.89 40.38 -0.66
C LEU A 465 12.01 41.76 -1.34
N PRO A 466 13.11 42.53 -1.12
CA PRO A 466 13.35 43.80 -1.79
C PRO A 466 13.58 43.67 -3.30
N ASN A 467 13.06 44.61 -4.11
CA ASN A 467 13.15 44.59 -5.58
C ASN A 467 14.57 44.35 -6.16
N PRO A 468 15.67 44.93 -5.63
CA PRO A 468 17.02 44.65 -6.13
C PRO A 468 17.40 43.16 -5.99
N LEU A 469 17.03 42.54 -4.87
CA LEU A 469 17.32 41.13 -4.60
C LEU A 469 16.46 40.20 -5.46
N ILE A 470 15.19 40.58 -5.71
CA ILE A 470 14.30 39.84 -6.62
C ILE A 470 14.91 39.74 -8.02
N ARG A 471 15.46 40.84 -8.56
CA ARG A 471 16.09 40.85 -9.87
C ARG A 471 17.28 39.88 -9.94
N VAL A 472 18.13 39.89 -8.92
CA VAL A 472 19.29 38.99 -8.84
C VAL A 472 18.85 37.53 -8.74
N LEU A 473 17.93 37.19 -7.83
CA LEU A 473 17.46 35.82 -7.64
C LEU A 473 16.70 35.28 -8.85
N THR A 474 15.94 36.13 -9.54
CA THR A 474 15.24 35.73 -10.78
C THR A 474 16.22 35.44 -11.90
N ALA A 475 17.29 36.24 -12.04
CA ALA A 475 18.32 36.05 -13.05
C ALA A 475 19.21 34.82 -12.81
N LEU A 476 19.44 34.46 -11.54
CA LEU A 476 20.24 33.30 -11.13
C LEU A 476 19.41 32.01 -10.98
N GLY A 477 18.08 32.11 -10.97
CA GLY A 477 17.19 30.98 -10.73
C GLY A 477 17.19 29.98 -11.89
N ALA A 478 17.48 28.72 -11.58
CA ALA A 478 17.35 27.64 -12.55
C ALA A 478 15.88 27.42 -12.95
N ASP A 479 15.64 27.12 -14.23
CA ASP A 479 14.34 26.68 -14.70
C ASP A 479 14.06 25.25 -14.20
N TYR A 480 12.89 25.07 -13.60
CA TYR A 480 12.33 23.76 -13.25
C TYR A 480 11.24 23.38 -14.23
N PHE A 481 11.16 22.08 -14.54
CA PHE A 481 10.24 21.53 -15.51
C PHE A 481 9.24 20.57 -14.87
N ILE A 482 8.04 20.52 -15.43
CA ILE A 482 6.99 19.57 -15.08
C ILE A 482 7.00 18.50 -16.18
N PRO A 483 7.08 17.20 -15.85
CA PRO A 483 7.09 16.11 -16.84
C PRO A 483 5.69 15.87 -17.42
N ILE A 484 5.21 16.84 -18.21
CA ILE A 484 3.92 16.85 -18.92
C ILE A 484 4.12 17.43 -20.33
N LEU A 485 3.23 17.08 -21.26
CA LEU A 485 3.36 17.36 -22.69
C LEU A 485 2.24 18.30 -23.16
N GLU A 486 2.61 19.40 -23.81
CA GLU A 486 1.65 20.45 -24.20
C GLU A 486 0.84 20.05 -25.44
N ASN A 487 -0.49 20.25 -25.40
CA ASN A 487 -1.42 20.10 -26.53
C ASN A 487 -1.37 18.72 -27.24
N VAL A 488 -0.89 17.67 -26.59
CA VAL A 488 -0.94 16.31 -27.13
C VAL A 488 -2.35 15.75 -27.06
N ASP A 489 -2.68 14.83 -27.97
CA ASP A 489 -3.99 14.18 -27.99
C ASP A 489 -4.24 13.39 -26.69
N PRO A 490 -5.47 13.46 -26.13
CA PRO A 490 -5.84 12.69 -24.95
C PRO A 490 -6.04 11.20 -25.28
N LEU A 491 -5.80 10.35 -24.30
CA LEU A 491 -6.13 8.92 -24.37
C LEU A 491 -7.65 8.74 -24.50
N ARG A 492 -8.08 7.87 -25.41
CA ARG A 492 -9.50 7.54 -25.63
C ARG A 492 -9.73 6.03 -25.52
N PRO A 493 -9.96 5.49 -24.31
CA PRO A 493 -10.32 4.09 -24.14
C PRO A 493 -11.78 3.88 -24.58
N GLU A 494 -12.06 2.76 -25.25
CA GLU A 494 -13.40 2.46 -25.77
C GLU A 494 -14.42 2.34 -24.63
N GLY A 495 -15.47 3.17 -24.68
CA GLY A 495 -16.56 3.16 -23.68
C GLY A 495 -16.17 3.63 -22.27
N HIS A 496 -15.05 4.34 -22.11
CA HIS A 496 -14.54 4.77 -20.81
C HIS A 496 -14.42 6.29 -20.70
N GLU A 497 -15.08 6.87 -19.70
CA GLU A 497 -14.92 8.25 -19.27
C GLU A 497 -14.03 8.31 -18.01
N PHE A 498 -13.28 9.39 -17.86
CA PHE A 498 -12.41 9.60 -16.72
C PHE A 498 -13.10 10.42 -15.62
N PRO A 499 -12.91 10.05 -14.34
CA PRO A 499 -13.31 10.90 -13.21
C PRO A 499 -12.58 12.25 -13.24
N ILE A 500 -13.24 13.27 -12.71
CA ILE A 500 -12.81 14.67 -12.80
C ILE A 500 -12.37 15.16 -11.43
N ILE A 501 -11.22 15.82 -11.37
CA ILE A 501 -10.78 16.55 -10.18
C ILE A 501 -10.70 18.04 -10.52
N ILE A 502 -11.40 18.87 -9.76
CA ILE A 502 -11.20 20.32 -9.77
C ILE A 502 -10.28 20.67 -8.60
N PHE A 503 -9.12 21.26 -8.88
CA PHE A 503 -8.10 21.54 -7.87
C PHE A 503 -7.98 23.05 -7.61
N SER A 504 -8.15 23.47 -6.36
CA SER A 504 -7.98 24.85 -5.89
C SER A 504 -6.66 25.05 -5.13
N HIS A 505 -5.87 26.05 -5.54
CA HIS A 505 -4.59 26.34 -4.89
C HIS A 505 -4.75 27.10 -3.56
N GLY A 506 -3.79 26.91 -2.66
CA GLY A 506 -3.65 27.70 -1.43
C GLY A 506 -3.29 29.18 -1.67
N ASN A 507 -3.23 29.95 -0.57
CA ASN A 507 -2.79 31.34 -0.60
C ASN A 507 -1.33 31.43 -1.09
N ALA A 508 -1.03 32.42 -1.95
CA ALA A 508 0.23 32.55 -2.69
C ALA A 508 0.58 31.35 -3.60
N GLY A 509 -0.40 30.53 -3.96
CA GLY A 509 -0.29 29.50 -5.01
C GLY A 509 -0.72 30.00 -6.39
N CYS A 510 -0.69 29.11 -7.39
CA CYS A 510 -1.23 29.30 -8.74
C CYS A 510 -1.46 27.93 -9.40
N ARG A 511 -1.91 27.87 -10.66
CA ARG A 511 -2.25 26.59 -11.32
C ARG A 511 -1.07 25.63 -11.52
N THR A 512 0.16 26.09 -11.40
CA THR A 512 1.35 25.24 -11.52
C THR A 512 1.96 24.83 -10.17
N SER A 513 1.50 25.41 -9.06
CA SER A 513 2.09 25.17 -7.73
C SER A 513 1.99 23.71 -7.27
N TYR A 514 0.92 23.01 -7.66
CA TYR A 514 0.62 21.64 -7.22
C TYR A 514 0.87 20.60 -8.32
N SER A 515 1.71 20.94 -9.30
CA SER A 515 1.92 20.10 -10.49
C SER A 515 2.34 18.66 -10.16
N SER A 516 3.14 18.43 -9.11
CA SER A 516 3.51 17.07 -8.70
C SER A 516 2.31 16.22 -8.27
N VAL A 517 1.37 16.82 -7.53
CA VAL A 517 0.15 16.14 -7.06
C VAL A 517 -0.82 15.94 -8.22
N CYS A 518 -1.08 16.99 -8.99
CA CYS A 518 -2.04 16.94 -10.10
C CYS A 518 -1.56 16.05 -11.25
N THR A 519 -0.25 16.01 -11.54
CA THR A 519 0.32 15.09 -12.55
C THR A 519 0.24 13.64 -12.08
N GLU A 520 0.51 13.39 -10.80
CA GLU A 520 0.35 12.05 -10.24
C GLU A 520 -1.11 11.58 -10.32
N LEU A 521 -2.07 12.41 -9.90
CA LEU A 521 -3.50 12.11 -10.03
C LEU A 521 -3.87 11.78 -11.48
N SER A 522 -3.42 12.60 -12.44
CA SER A 522 -3.69 12.33 -13.85
C SER A 522 -3.07 11.01 -14.33
N SER A 523 -1.90 10.63 -13.83
CA SER A 523 -1.26 9.33 -14.13
C SER A 523 -2.01 8.11 -13.62
N HIS A 524 -2.97 8.30 -12.70
CA HIS A 524 -3.89 7.25 -12.24
C HIS A 524 -5.27 7.33 -12.91
N GLY A 525 -5.39 8.07 -14.02
CA GLY A 525 -6.61 8.08 -14.82
C GLY A 525 -7.63 9.13 -14.38
N PHE A 526 -7.18 10.29 -13.91
CA PHE A 526 -8.05 11.44 -13.66
C PHE A 526 -7.82 12.54 -14.70
N ILE A 527 -8.89 13.26 -15.06
CA ILE A 527 -8.76 14.56 -15.73
C ILE A 527 -8.80 15.65 -14.65
N VAL A 528 -7.73 16.43 -14.55
CA VAL A 528 -7.53 17.38 -13.45
C VAL A 528 -7.59 18.82 -13.96
N PHE A 529 -8.60 19.57 -13.52
CA PHE A 529 -8.79 20.99 -13.77
C PHE A 529 -8.20 21.82 -12.62
N VAL A 530 -6.99 22.34 -12.79
CA VAL A 530 -6.29 23.15 -11.79
C VAL A 530 -6.59 24.62 -12.00
N VAL A 531 -7.37 25.21 -11.10
CA VAL A 531 -7.88 26.59 -11.20
C VAL A 531 -6.81 27.58 -10.76
N GLU A 532 -6.64 28.68 -11.50
CA GLU A 532 -5.88 29.85 -11.04
C GLU A 532 -6.83 30.98 -10.66
N HIS A 533 -6.91 31.26 -9.37
CA HIS A 533 -7.86 32.21 -8.82
C HIS A 533 -7.44 33.68 -9.05
N ARG A 534 -8.41 34.54 -9.36
CA ARG A 534 -8.23 35.98 -9.64
C ARG A 534 -8.65 36.87 -8.48
N ASP A 535 -8.78 36.28 -7.30
CA ASP A 535 -9.11 36.91 -6.03
C ASP A 535 -7.92 37.66 -5.37
N GLU A 536 -6.80 37.86 -6.08
CA GLU A 536 -5.55 38.43 -5.54
C GLU A 536 -4.86 37.56 -4.47
N SER A 537 -5.31 36.31 -4.26
CA SER A 537 -4.63 35.35 -3.40
C SER A 537 -3.58 34.52 -4.16
N ALA A 538 -3.65 34.48 -5.49
CA ALA A 538 -2.62 33.84 -6.30
C ALA A 538 -1.30 34.62 -6.21
N VAL A 539 -0.17 33.93 -6.36
CA VAL A 539 1.17 34.54 -6.35
C VAL A 539 1.29 35.68 -7.37
N THR A 540 0.68 35.46 -8.52
CA THR A 540 0.31 36.42 -9.55
C THR A 540 -0.64 35.66 -10.48
N THR A 541 -1.48 36.37 -11.21
CA THR A 541 -2.26 35.82 -12.32
C THR A 541 -2.42 36.87 -13.41
N PHE A 542 -3.12 36.55 -14.48
CA PHE A 542 -3.41 37.48 -15.55
C PHE A 542 -4.76 37.21 -16.19
N TYR A 543 -5.31 38.26 -16.80
CA TYR A 543 -6.63 38.24 -17.42
C TYR A 543 -6.63 39.10 -18.69
N PRO A 544 -7.54 38.82 -19.64
CA PRO A 544 -7.63 39.60 -20.85
C PRO A 544 -8.14 41.01 -20.55
N SER A 545 -7.71 41.97 -21.36
CA SER A 545 -8.15 43.36 -21.29
C SER A 545 -8.90 43.70 -22.59
N SER A 546 -9.77 44.72 -22.52
CA SER A 546 -10.60 45.16 -23.65
C SER A 546 -9.80 45.60 -24.89
N ASP A 547 -8.52 45.92 -24.72
CA ASP A 547 -7.57 46.25 -25.79
C ASP A 547 -6.88 45.03 -26.42
N GLY A 548 -7.27 43.81 -26.01
CA GLY A 548 -6.67 42.55 -26.48
C GLY A 548 -5.34 42.20 -25.81
N SER A 549 -4.86 43.02 -24.88
CA SER A 549 -3.66 42.72 -24.08
C SER A 549 -3.98 41.88 -22.83
N PHE A 550 -2.95 41.36 -22.16
CA PHE A 550 -3.10 40.72 -20.86
C PHE A 550 -2.67 41.65 -19.73
N LYS A 551 -3.54 41.80 -18.72
CA LYS A 551 -3.22 42.53 -17.48
C LYS A 551 -2.83 41.56 -16.39
N TRP A 552 -1.72 41.85 -15.73
CA TRP A 552 -1.20 41.05 -14.60
C TRP A 552 -1.78 41.54 -13.29
N LEU A 553 -2.23 40.61 -12.46
CA LEU A 553 -2.80 40.83 -11.15
C LEU A 553 -1.86 40.21 -10.08
N PRO A 554 -1.13 41.03 -9.31
CA PRO A 554 -0.19 40.52 -8.31
C PRO A 554 -0.90 40.04 -7.04
N PHE A 555 -0.18 39.24 -6.24
CA PHE A 555 -0.59 38.87 -4.88
C PHE A 555 -0.83 40.11 -4.00
N ARG A 556 -1.97 40.15 -3.30
CA ARG A 556 -2.29 41.21 -2.33
C ARG A 556 -1.78 40.83 -0.95
N HIS A 557 -0.80 41.60 -0.46
CA HIS A 557 -0.31 41.44 0.91
C HIS A 557 -1.36 41.93 1.90
N ILE A 558 -1.90 41.00 2.68
CA ILE A 558 -2.84 41.27 3.76
C ILE A 558 -2.17 40.85 5.06
N LYS A 559 -2.12 41.75 6.03
CA LYS A 559 -1.54 41.47 7.34
C LYS A 559 -2.50 40.55 8.10
N LEU A 560 -2.02 39.32 8.38
CA LEU A 560 -2.83 38.32 9.07
C LEU A 560 -3.29 38.84 10.44
N TYR A 561 -4.56 38.60 10.77
CA TYR A 561 -5.21 38.98 12.03
C TYR A 561 -5.35 40.49 12.28
N ASP A 562 -5.25 41.31 11.23
CA ASP A 562 -5.48 42.76 11.28
C ASP A 562 -6.67 43.13 10.38
N ASN A 563 -7.89 42.90 10.87
CA ASN A 563 -9.16 43.10 10.13
C ASN A 563 -9.17 42.44 8.73
N ASP A 564 -8.48 41.31 8.57
CA ASP A 564 -8.29 40.62 7.29
C ASP A 564 -9.44 39.70 6.91
N LEU A 565 -10.20 39.21 7.89
CA LEU A 565 -11.27 38.24 7.70
C LEU A 565 -12.33 38.65 6.65
N PRO A 566 -12.84 39.89 6.60
CA PRO A 566 -13.79 40.29 5.56
C PRO A 566 -13.21 40.17 4.14
N ILE A 567 -11.94 40.53 3.98
CA ILE A 567 -11.24 40.42 2.69
C ILE A 567 -11.05 38.94 2.33
N ARG A 568 -10.74 38.08 3.31
CA ARG A 568 -10.64 36.63 3.07
C ARG A 568 -11.99 36.02 2.69
N ARG A 569 -13.10 36.47 3.28
CA ARG A 569 -14.43 36.00 2.88
C ARG A 569 -14.80 36.43 1.46
N GLU A 570 -14.53 37.68 1.10
CA GLU A 570 -14.73 38.17 -0.28
C GLU A 570 -13.89 37.38 -1.29
N GLN A 571 -12.63 37.09 -0.95
CA GLN A 571 -11.76 36.24 -1.76
C GLN A 571 -12.32 34.82 -1.91
N LEU A 572 -12.83 34.23 -0.83
CA LEU A 572 -13.43 32.90 -0.83
C LEU A 572 -14.68 32.84 -1.73
N ASP A 573 -15.56 33.84 -1.67
CA ASP A 573 -16.75 33.92 -2.52
C ASP A 573 -16.39 34.04 -4.01
N CYS A 574 -15.33 34.80 -4.32
CA CYS A 574 -14.77 34.88 -5.66
C CYS A 574 -14.28 33.50 -6.13
N ARG A 575 -13.56 32.76 -5.28
CA ARG A 575 -13.07 31.41 -5.59
C ARG A 575 -14.22 30.43 -5.86
N VAL A 576 -15.29 30.45 -5.07
CA VAL A 576 -16.49 29.61 -5.30
C VAL A 576 -17.15 29.93 -6.64
N THR A 577 -17.22 31.22 -7.00
CA THR A 577 -17.73 31.65 -8.32
C THR A 577 -16.87 31.11 -9.46
N GLU A 578 -15.55 31.09 -9.30
CA GLU A 578 -14.63 30.51 -10.29
C GLU A 578 -14.76 28.98 -10.37
N ILE A 579 -14.96 28.27 -9.25
CA ILE A 579 -15.26 26.83 -9.26
C ILE A 579 -16.53 26.55 -10.06
N LYS A 580 -17.60 27.32 -9.84
CA LYS A 580 -18.85 27.18 -10.59
C LYS A 580 -18.62 27.33 -12.10
N ARG A 581 -17.86 28.33 -12.52
CA ARG A 581 -17.53 28.54 -13.93
C ARG A 581 -16.68 27.43 -14.55
N VAL A 582 -15.84 26.77 -13.75
CA VAL A 582 -15.09 25.58 -14.21
C VAL A 582 -16.04 24.42 -14.44
N ILE A 583 -17.05 24.24 -13.58
CA ILE A 583 -18.10 23.23 -13.78
C ILE A 583 -18.92 23.54 -15.03
N ASP A 584 -19.29 24.81 -15.25
CA ASP A 584 -19.98 25.24 -16.46
C ASP A 584 -19.13 24.95 -17.71
N LEU A 585 -17.82 25.24 -17.67
CA LEU A 585 -16.88 24.89 -18.74
C LEU A 585 -16.82 23.38 -19.00
N ILE A 586 -16.79 22.55 -17.96
CA ILE A 586 -16.78 21.08 -18.07
C ILE A 586 -18.04 20.60 -18.80
N ASN A 587 -19.21 21.13 -18.42
CA ASN A 587 -20.48 20.82 -19.08
C ASN A 587 -20.48 21.25 -20.54
N ASP A 588 -19.99 22.47 -20.83
CA ASP A 588 -19.86 22.99 -22.19
C ASP A 588 -18.95 22.13 -23.06
N ILE A 589 -17.82 21.64 -22.53
CA ILE A 589 -16.93 20.71 -23.24
C ILE A 589 -17.67 19.42 -23.55
N GLN A 590 -18.38 18.85 -22.57
CA GLN A 590 -19.05 17.56 -22.73
C GLN A 590 -20.14 17.61 -23.81
N ILE A 591 -20.94 18.68 -23.87
CA ILE A 591 -22.00 18.85 -24.88
C ILE A 591 -21.49 19.37 -26.23
N GLY A 592 -20.20 19.65 -26.36
CA GLY A 592 -19.59 20.13 -27.61
C GLY A 592 -19.89 21.60 -27.92
N SER A 593 -20.12 22.43 -26.89
CA SER A 593 -20.26 23.88 -27.02
C SER A 593 -19.03 24.50 -27.69
N LYS A 594 -19.23 25.56 -28.46
CA LYS A 594 -18.13 26.31 -29.06
C LYS A 594 -17.44 27.18 -28.00
N ILE A 595 -16.38 26.65 -27.39
CA ILE A 595 -15.58 27.35 -26.39
C ILE A 595 -14.45 28.12 -27.06
N GLN A 596 -14.38 29.42 -26.83
CA GLN A 596 -13.26 30.25 -27.28
C GLN A 596 -12.19 30.30 -26.19
N ASN A 597 -11.04 29.66 -26.43
CA ASN A 597 -9.85 29.86 -25.61
C ASN A 597 -9.17 31.18 -26.00
N VAL A 598 -9.02 32.08 -25.04
CA VAL A 598 -8.34 33.37 -25.22
C VAL A 598 -6.82 33.17 -25.38
N LEU A 599 -6.28 32.09 -24.83
CA LEU A 599 -4.89 31.70 -25.04
C LEU A 599 -4.71 31.06 -26.42
N LYS A 600 -3.58 31.35 -27.07
CA LYS A 600 -3.18 30.64 -28.29
C LYS A 600 -2.81 29.20 -27.91
N SER A 601 -3.56 28.24 -28.43
CA SER A 601 -3.32 26.81 -28.25
C SER A 601 -3.68 26.07 -29.53
N GLU A 602 -2.93 25.01 -29.84
CA GLU A 602 -3.22 24.09 -30.95
C GLU A 602 -4.23 23.00 -30.53
N PHE A 603 -4.50 22.87 -29.24
CA PHE A 603 -5.43 21.89 -28.69
C PHE A 603 -6.87 22.25 -29.03
N LYS A 604 -7.64 21.25 -29.48
CA LYS A 604 -9.06 21.45 -29.80
C LYS A 604 -9.91 20.95 -28.63
N MET A 605 -10.79 21.81 -28.11
CA MET A 605 -11.53 21.50 -26.87
C MET A 605 -12.48 20.30 -27.01
N ASP A 606 -12.98 20.03 -28.22
CA ASP A 606 -13.77 18.84 -28.55
C ASP A 606 -13.00 17.53 -28.32
N GLN A 607 -11.66 17.58 -28.25
CA GLN A 607 -10.84 16.42 -27.89
C GLN A 607 -11.09 15.92 -26.46
N LEU A 608 -11.69 16.73 -25.57
CA LEU A 608 -12.10 16.29 -24.23
C LEU A 608 -13.56 15.82 -24.17
N SER A 609 -14.36 16.08 -25.21
CA SER A 609 -15.76 15.65 -25.27
C SER A 609 -15.85 14.11 -25.27
N GLY A 610 -16.76 13.59 -24.43
CA GLY A 610 -16.97 12.16 -24.23
C GLY A 610 -15.90 11.47 -23.37
N LEU A 611 -15.02 12.24 -22.72
CA LEU A 611 -14.02 11.72 -21.78
C LEU A 611 -14.28 12.11 -20.32
N LEU A 612 -15.29 12.94 -20.05
CA LEU A 612 -15.54 13.55 -18.75
C LEU A 612 -16.72 12.85 -18.07
N ASP A 613 -16.46 12.08 -17.00
CA ASP A 613 -17.52 11.44 -16.21
C ASP A 613 -18.16 12.47 -15.27
N LEU A 614 -19.26 13.07 -15.71
CA LEU A 614 -19.98 14.11 -14.96
C LEU A 614 -20.60 13.61 -13.65
N ASN A 615 -20.71 12.29 -13.45
CA ASN A 615 -21.19 11.71 -12.19
C ASN A 615 -20.08 11.54 -11.16
N LYS A 616 -18.80 11.75 -11.55
CA LYS A 616 -17.63 11.57 -10.70
C LYS A 616 -16.76 12.83 -10.67
N ILE A 617 -17.32 13.89 -10.11
CA ILE A 617 -16.61 15.15 -9.87
C ILE A 617 -16.12 15.20 -8.42
N ILE A 618 -14.82 15.43 -8.23
CA ILE A 618 -14.19 15.58 -6.92
C ILE A 618 -13.60 16.99 -6.84
N LEU A 619 -13.88 17.70 -5.75
CA LEU A 619 -13.25 18.98 -5.48
C LEU A 619 -12.13 18.81 -4.47
N MET A 620 -10.93 19.25 -4.85
CA MET A 620 -9.72 19.10 -4.04
C MET A 620 -9.05 20.45 -3.86
N GLY A 621 -8.44 20.67 -2.70
CA GLY A 621 -7.75 21.93 -2.44
C GLY A 621 -6.71 21.81 -1.33
N HIS A 622 -5.76 22.76 -1.32
CA HIS A 622 -4.75 22.86 -0.28
C HIS A 622 -4.83 24.19 0.46
N SER A 623 -4.70 24.18 1.80
CA SER A 623 -4.72 25.38 2.63
C SER A 623 -5.95 26.23 2.35
N TYR A 624 -5.81 27.43 1.77
CA TYR A 624 -6.95 28.26 1.37
C TYR A 624 -7.86 27.60 0.33
N GLY A 625 -7.28 26.75 -0.52
CA GLY A 625 -8.05 25.91 -1.45
C GLY A 625 -8.97 24.94 -0.74
N SER A 626 -8.61 24.46 0.47
CA SER A 626 -9.49 23.60 1.27
C SER A 626 -10.72 24.34 1.79
N SER A 627 -10.57 25.62 2.18
CA SER A 627 -11.75 26.47 2.44
C SER A 627 -12.61 26.64 1.20
N THR A 628 -11.98 26.74 0.02
CA THR A 628 -12.71 26.80 -1.27
C THR A 628 -13.50 25.52 -1.52
N VAL A 629 -12.91 24.35 -1.23
CA VAL A 629 -13.58 23.04 -1.34
C VAL A 629 -14.84 23.05 -0.49
N ILE A 630 -14.71 23.35 0.79
CA ILE A 630 -15.80 23.34 1.77
C ILE A 630 -16.91 24.29 1.36
N LYS A 631 -16.58 25.55 1.06
CA LYS A 631 -17.59 26.55 0.69
C LYS A 631 -18.30 26.20 -0.62
N SER A 632 -17.59 25.60 -1.58
CA SER A 632 -18.18 25.20 -2.86
C SER A 632 -19.11 24.00 -2.70
N LEU A 633 -18.79 23.01 -1.86
CA LEU A 633 -19.70 21.89 -1.56
C LEU A 633 -21.00 22.35 -0.93
N ILE A 634 -20.95 23.39 -0.11
CA ILE A 634 -22.14 23.99 0.50
C ILE A 634 -22.96 24.76 -0.53
N ALA A 635 -22.29 25.45 -1.47
CA ALA A 635 -22.93 26.36 -2.40
C ALA A 635 -23.37 25.72 -3.74
N LEU A 636 -22.84 24.55 -4.09
CA LEU A 636 -22.99 23.93 -5.41
C LEU A 636 -23.50 22.49 -5.28
N ASP A 637 -24.72 22.22 -5.72
CA ASP A 637 -25.38 20.91 -5.63
C ASP A 637 -24.77 19.80 -6.52
N CYS A 638 -23.78 20.13 -7.35
CA CYS A 638 -23.23 19.26 -8.40
C CYS A 638 -21.89 18.61 -8.05
N VAL A 639 -21.38 18.79 -6.83
CA VAL A 639 -20.09 18.24 -6.38
C VAL A 639 -20.30 17.34 -5.17
N PRO A 640 -20.19 16.01 -5.30
CA PRO A 640 -20.51 15.08 -4.21
C PRO A 640 -19.34 14.75 -3.26
N ILE A 641 -18.09 15.14 -3.55
CA ILE A 641 -16.93 14.70 -2.74
C ILE A 641 -15.89 15.82 -2.60
N GLY A 642 -15.42 16.05 -1.37
CA GLY A 642 -14.38 17.00 -1.03
C GLY A 642 -13.09 16.38 -0.47
N VAL A 643 -11.94 16.87 -0.92
CA VAL A 643 -10.62 16.51 -0.35
C VAL A 643 -9.85 17.77 0.06
N CYS A 644 -9.56 17.90 1.34
CA CYS A 644 -8.91 19.04 1.96
C CYS A 644 -7.50 18.67 2.42
N LEU A 645 -6.48 19.27 1.80
CA LEU A 645 -5.07 19.10 2.16
C LEU A 645 -4.64 20.24 3.09
N ASP A 646 -4.20 19.93 4.31
CA ASP A 646 -3.69 20.90 5.30
C ASP A 646 -4.52 22.20 5.36
N ALA A 647 -5.80 22.05 5.72
CA ALA A 647 -6.81 23.07 5.47
C ALA A 647 -6.62 24.34 6.32
N TRP A 648 -6.65 25.51 5.66
CA TRP A 648 -6.69 26.80 6.36
C TRP A 648 -8.14 27.26 6.49
N MET A 649 -8.70 27.07 7.68
CA MET A 649 -10.16 27.15 7.93
C MET A 649 -10.64 28.54 8.36
N TYR A 650 -9.71 29.45 8.64
CA TYR A 650 -9.99 30.81 9.11
C TYR A 650 -11.04 31.59 8.29
N PRO A 651 -11.09 31.47 6.93
CA PRO A 651 -12.05 32.22 6.12
C PRO A 651 -13.50 31.74 6.22
N LEU A 652 -13.77 30.55 6.78
CA LEU A 652 -15.11 29.95 6.85
C LEU A 652 -15.97 30.54 7.97
N GLU A 653 -17.29 30.38 7.86
CA GLU A 653 -18.26 30.78 8.89
C GLU A 653 -18.66 29.59 9.79
N GLU A 654 -19.10 29.85 11.02
CA GLU A 654 -19.54 28.78 11.93
C GLU A 654 -20.70 27.96 11.33
N ASN A 655 -21.62 28.60 10.61
CA ASN A 655 -22.77 27.93 9.99
C ASN A 655 -22.36 27.00 8.83
N ASP A 656 -21.22 27.25 8.18
CA ASP A 656 -20.73 26.41 7.09
C ASP A 656 -20.50 24.96 7.56
N TRP A 657 -20.18 24.77 8.85
CA TRP A 657 -19.94 23.45 9.44
C TRP A 657 -21.17 22.58 9.58
N SER A 658 -22.31 23.17 9.95
CA SER A 658 -23.57 22.44 10.15
C SER A 658 -24.11 21.82 8.86
N LEU A 659 -23.67 22.33 7.70
CA LEU A 659 -24.10 21.88 6.38
C LEU A 659 -23.22 20.76 5.81
N LEU A 660 -22.04 20.50 6.42
CA LEU A 660 -21.08 19.49 5.97
C LEU A 660 -21.44 18.04 6.36
N GLU A 661 -22.45 17.82 7.20
CA GLU A 661 -22.88 16.45 7.58
C GLU A 661 -23.44 15.63 6.41
N LYS A 662 -23.65 16.25 5.23
CA LYS A 662 -24.33 15.66 4.08
C LYS A 662 -23.39 15.10 3.01
N GLU A 663 -22.17 15.62 2.90
CA GLU A 663 -21.25 15.28 1.79
C GLU A 663 -19.97 14.61 2.28
N PRO A 664 -19.49 13.54 1.63
CA PRO A 664 -18.20 12.91 1.92
C PRO A 664 -17.02 13.89 1.86
N LEU A 665 -16.40 14.15 3.01
CA LEU A 665 -15.21 15.01 3.12
C LEU A 665 -14.01 14.26 3.71
N LEU A 666 -12.84 14.40 3.08
CA LEU A 666 -11.57 13.87 3.57
C LEU A 666 -10.61 15.00 3.93
N PHE A 667 -10.11 15.01 5.17
CA PHE A 667 -8.99 15.86 5.60
C PHE A 667 -7.69 15.05 5.62
N ILE A 668 -6.64 15.60 5.02
CA ILE A 668 -5.29 15.01 4.97
C ILE A 668 -4.28 15.95 5.63
#